data_AF-A0A1G2YU55-F1
#
_entry.id   AF-A0A1G2YU55-F1
#
_cell.length_a   1.000
_cell.length_b   1.000
_cell.length_c   1.000
_cell.angle_alpha   90.00
_cell.angle_beta   90.00
_cell.angle_gamma   90.00
#
_symmetry.space_group_name_H-M   'P 1'
#
loop_
_entity.id
_entity.type
_entity.pdbx_description
1 polymer ?
#
loop_
_entity_poly.entity_id
_entity_poly.type
_entity_poly.pdbx_seq_one_letter_code
_entity_poly.pdbx_strand_id
1 'polypeptide(L)'
;MLLKLSFRLVVVYIVIMAIPVGGVIAEGGTERNQLDPHGKIHIPIGIANSLDTLKTFVEAEGNFSPGVGSFGVYFWIFDKTAGRLVAPTMDGVNCEHGLAGGRYLIPWAKWSAGDITVKTEICQVKRRYSEQEIFVVGARVTLNNTSGETRDIGVYAALRPIGPAGFDVKKLTVSSEFDILLVDDHAAIVAAEKPSKAGVLATDTTGELALVGRMADHDLATSQSGDCSGALYYNLRLSPGGNKTLDFVCPVLPGRRAVGHQWDGVSEWAQFDLAQLNPYTGGTLQPDPGLDYYREINVSSLFAEATEYWKRLTERINLDLPDARWEDAFAAIIAHAAMEMNQGAPDVAVVNYNVFNRDGVYVANIFQKSGNKDLAVEAIDYFTKHPFNGRSYPEADNPGQILWAMGQQWQFYQDKEWARRIYPSVRKIAEMIEYYRTTSGPYWVQMDSLNFGPALPEDNRRELKPGRCDGSHPEYTEAFDIAGLYSAANLADAVGESTEAAGWRNLAGRLLEKYDEKFGDNLANQYGSYSVLWPCRLYPLDNGRAHGQFRDIGGQEPGGWRYFALAKAHQGLLAGNRQAGYGTLQRHLEHEQMKGWYAFDEGGKSGPGGWDRLRTTWNGNIAMPHGWAIAELWLLMRDCLAFENDRGLVLLSGIPPAWFTYKDGIRIEGLPTYFGKLNLLWKPTQGGATLSLDGTVKPPNGFLLRLPESLEATVTVNGRTIPAMKAGEFLLQPHTREVHISFSK
;
A
#
# COMPACT_ATOMS: atom_id res chain seq x y z
N MET A 1 -3.81 58.60 48.38
CA MET A 1 -4.33 57.50 49.21
C MET A 1 -5.43 56.84 48.38
N LEU A 2 -5.36 55.67 47.75
CA LEU A 2 -4.47 54.50 47.65
C LEU A 2 -4.45 54.07 46.15
N LEU A 3 -3.32 53.82 45.49
CA LEU A 3 -2.46 52.61 45.42
C LEU A 3 -2.99 51.44 44.54
N LYS A 4 -2.28 51.25 43.41
CA LYS A 4 -1.88 50.02 42.67
C LYS A 4 -2.94 48.99 42.21
N LEU A 5 -2.97 48.76 40.88
CA LEU A 5 -3.01 47.40 40.30
C LEU A 5 -2.23 47.33 38.97
N SER A 6 -1.67 46.17 38.70
CA SER A 6 -0.50 45.88 37.88
C SER A 6 -0.80 45.16 36.55
N PHE A 7 0.20 45.24 35.66
CA PHE A 7 0.34 44.71 34.29
C PHE A 7 0.28 43.18 34.07
N ARG A 8 0.11 42.80 32.77
CA ARG A 8 0.35 41.52 32.02
C ARG A 8 -0.90 40.63 31.80
N LEU A 9 -1.19 40.04 30.64
CA LEU A 9 -0.58 39.99 29.30
C LEU A 9 -1.72 39.59 28.32
N VAL A 10 -1.79 40.23 27.15
CA VAL A 10 -2.81 40.00 26.11
C VAL A 10 -2.40 38.83 25.22
N VAL A 11 -3.30 37.87 25.05
CA VAL A 11 -3.24 36.78 24.06
C VAL A 11 -3.48 37.37 22.68
N VAL A 12 -2.48 37.32 21.80
CA VAL A 12 -2.61 37.69 20.38
C VAL A 12 -2.75 36.40 19.56
N TYR A 13 -3.97 36.15 19.08
CA TYR A 13 -4.21 35.29 17.93
C TYR A 13 -3.74 36.03 16.69
N ILE A 14 -2.71 35.52 16.01
CA ILE A 14 -2.34 35.99 14.67
C ILE A 14 -3.17 35.18 13.67
N VAL A 15 -4.23 35.81 13.17
CA VAL A 15 -4.89 35.47 11.91
C VAL A 15 -4.03 36.07 10.80
N ILE A 16 -3.27 35.26 10.07
CA ILE A 16 -2.66 35.70 8.80
C ILE A 16 -3.70 35.48 7.71
N MET A 17 -4.12 36.60 7.13
CA MET A 17 -4.95 36.70 5.94
C MET A 17 -4.35 35.90 4.79
N ALA A 18 -5.09 34.92 4.30
CA ALA A 18 -4.93 34.41 2.95
C ALA A 18 -5.51 35.43 1.97
N ILE A 19 -4.66 35.95 1.08
CA ILE A 19 -5.09 36.70 -0.10
C ILE A 19 -5.57 35.64 -1.12
N PRO A 20 -6.82 35.70 -1.61
CA PRO A 20 -7.29 34.76 -2.62
C PRO A 20 -6.71 35.20 -3.97
N VAL A 21 -5.73 34.45 -4.48
CA VAL A 21 -5.40 34.50 -5.91
C VAL A 21 -6.45 33.63 -6.60
N GLY A 22 -7.36 34.30 -7.31
CA GLY A 22 -8.57 33.71 -7.86
C GLY A 22 -8.30 32.57 -8.84
N GLY A 23 -8.68 31.36 -8.44
CA GLY A 23 -9.36 30.42 -9.32
C GLY A 23 -10.85 30.60 -9.10
N VAL A 24 -11.60 30.84 -10.17
CA VAL A 24 -13.06 30.85 -10.13
C VAL A 24 -13.51 29.45 -9.73
N ILE A 25 -13.81 29.24 -8.44
CA ILE A 25 -14.68 28.14 -8.04
C ILE A 25 -16.07 28.58 -8.48
N ALA A 26 -16.53 28.04 -9.60
CA ALA A 26 -17.94 28.03 -9.89
C ALA A 26 -18.61 27.17 -8.80
N GLU A 27 -19.16 27.81 -7.77
CA GLU A 27 -20.24 27.24 -6.96
C GLU A 27 -21.45 27.05 -7.88
N GLY A 28 -21.43 25.93 -8.57
CA GLY A 28 -22.49 25.44 -9.45
C GLY A 28 -22.29 23.95 -9.56
N GLY A 29 -22.62 23.22 -8.49
CA GLY A 29 -22.61 21.76 -8.51
C GLY A 29 -23.60 21.28 -9.56
N THR A 30 -23.12 21.00 -10.77
CA THR A 30 -23.82 20.14 -11.72
C THR A 30 -24.06 18.82 -11.01
N GLU A 31 -25.33 18.40 -10.89
CA GLU A 31 -25.65 17.06 -10.40
C GLU A 31 -24.80 16.05 -11.18
N ARG A 32 -24.10 15.16 -10.45
CA ARG A 32 -23.29 14.09 -11.03
C ARG A 32 -24.18 13.31 -12.02
N ASN A 33 -23.71 13.06 -13.24
CA ASN A 33 -24.43 12.17 -14.13
C ASN A 33 -24.47 10.77 -13.47
N GLN A 34 -25.66 10.16 -13.41
CA GLN A 34 -25.87 8.87 -12.74
C GLN A 34 -24.99 7.73 -13.28
N LEU A 35 -24.39 7.87 -14.48
CA LEU A 35 -23.48 6.92 -15.08
C LEU A 35 -21.99 7.22 -14.84
N ASP A 36 -21.66 8.36 -14.24
CA ASP A 36 -20.28 8.74 -13.91
C ASP A 36 -19.72 7.87 -12.78
N PRO A 37 -18.39 7.68 -12.71
CA PRO A 37 -17.75 7.01 -11.59
C PRO A 37 -18.10 7.66 -10.25
N HIS A 38 -18.07 6.89 -9.16
CA HIS A 38 -18.33 7.45 -7.83
C HIS A 38 -17.12 8.18 -7.28
N GLY A 39 -15.91 7.70 -7.61
CA GLY A 39 -14.67 8.30 -7.10
C GLY A 39 -14.54 8.22 -5.58
N LYS A 40 -15.16 7.20 -4.95
CA LYS A 40 -15.16 7.02 -3.48
C LYS A 40 -14.07 6.07 -2.99
N ILE A 41 -13.88 4.96 -3.68
CA ILE A 41 -12.85 3.95 -3.40
C ILE A 41 -12.35 3.43 -4.74
N HIS A 42 -11.04 3.49 -4.94
CA HIS A 42 -10.38 2.89 -6.10
C HIS A 42 -9.08 2.20 -5.68
N ILE A 43 -8.57 1.30 -6.51
CA ILE A 43 -7.26 0.71 -6.32
C ILE A 43 -6.50 0.62 -7.66
N PRO A 44 -5.16 0.78 -7.64
CA PRO A 44 -4.33 0.40 -8.76
C PRO A 44 -4.13 -1.12 -8.79
N ILE A 45 -4.12 -1.70 -9.99
CA ILE A 45 -3.68 -3.06 -10.27
C ILE A 45 -2.62 -3.03 -11.37
N GLY A 46 -1.73 -4.01 -11.39
CA GLY A 46 -0.67 -4.05 -12.38
C GLY A 46 0.48 -4.94 -12.00
N ILE A 47 1.67 -4.55 -12.45
CA ILE A 47 2.91 -5.28 -12.20
C ILE A 47 3.78 -4.43 -11.29
N ALA A 48 4.26 -5.03 -10.21
CA ALA A 48 5.15 -4.38 -9.26
C ALA A 48 6.31 -3.69 -9.99
N ASN A 49 6.64 -2.49 -9.54
CA ASN A 49 7.76 -1.70 -10.03
C ASN A 49 7.64 -1.23 -11.50
N SER A 50 6.48 -1.36 -12.14
CA SER A 50 6.22 -0.68 -13.42
C SER A 50 5.99 0.81 -13.19
N LEU A 51 6.11 1.60 -14.26
CA LEU A 51 5.67 3.00 -14.24
C LEU A 51 4.21 3.10 -13.76
N ASP A 52 3.91 4.14 -13.00
CA ASP A 52 2.56 4.44 -12.53
C ASP A 52 1.56 4.57 -13.67
N THR A 53 1.98 5.18 -14.78
CA THR A 53 1.14 5.33 -15.98
C THR A 53 0.72 4.00 -16.60
N LEU A 54 1.44 2.91 -16.32
CA LEU A 54 1.13 1.57 -16.80
C LEU A 54 0.25 0.76 -15.86
N LYS A 55 -0.17 1.32 -14.72
CA LYS A 55 -1.07 0.66 -13.75
C LYS A 55 -2.52 1.00 -14.11
N THR A 56 -3.40 0.01 -13.96
CA THR A 56 -4.83 0.13 -14.22
C THR A 56 -5.56 0.52 -12.95
N PHE A 57 -6.41 1.54 -13.00
CA PHE A 57 -7.25 1.90 -11.86
C PHE A 57 -8.63 1.27 -11.99
N VAL A 58 -9.13 0.72 -10.88
CA VAL A 58 -10.45 0.07 -10.78
C VAL A 58 -11.24 0.69 -9.63
N GLU A 59 -12.50 1.05 -9.86
CA GLU A 59 -13.43 1.52 -8.83
C GLU A 59 -14.32 0.40 -8.28
N ALA A 60 -14.88 0.61 -7.08
CA ALA A 60 -15.70 -0.39 -6.36
C ALA A 60 -16.95 -0.81 -7.16
N GLU A 61 -17.39 0.03 -8.09
CA GLU A 61 -18.50 -0.22 -9.02
C GLU A 61 -18.09 -1.08 -10.23
N GLY A 62 -16.80 -1.38 -10.39
CA GLY A 62 -16.25 -2.28 -11.39
C GLY A 62 -15.87 -1.63 -12.73
N ASN A 63 -16.04 -0.31 -12.87
CA ASN A 63 -15.45 0.46 -13.96
C ASN A 63 -13.95 0.65 -13.75
N PHE A 64 -13.20 0.75 -14.85
CA PHE A 64 -11.74 0.79 -14.80
C PHE A 64 -11.13 1.63 -15.92
N SER A 65 -9.86 1.99 -15.78
CA SER A 65 -9.05 2.67 -16.80
C SER A 65 -7.75 1.91 -17.08
N PRO A 66 -7.56 1.31 -18.29
CA PRO A 66 -6.37 0.53 -18.63
C PRO A 66 -5.14 1.41 -18.83
N GLY A 67 -4.47 1.73 -17.72
CA GLY A 67 -3.39 2.73 -17.65
C GLY A 67 -3.89 4.10 -17.21
N VAL A 68 -3.06 4.85 -16.49
CA VAL A 68 -3.36 6.23 -16.09
C VAL A 68 -3.24 7.13 -17.32
N GLY A 69 -4.25 7.98 -17.55
CA GLY A 69 -4.28 8.82 -18.74
C GLY A 69 -4.88 8.13 -19.97
N SER A 70 -5.72 7.11 -19.76
CA SER A 70 -6.39 6.34 -20.82
C SER A 70 -7.82 6.84 -21.07
N PHE A 71 -8.82 6.07 -20.65
CA PHE A 71 -10.26 6.27 -20.78
C PHE A 71 -10.97 5.39 -19.74
N GLY A 72 -12.26 5.61 -19.48
CA GLY A 72 -13.07 4.74 -18.63
C GLY A 72 -13.75 3.63 -19.44
N VAL A 73 -13.77 2.42 -18.89
CA VAL A 73 -14.52 1.26 -19.39
C VAL A 73 -15.64 0.92 -18.40
N TYR A 74 -16.86 0.76 -18.92
CA TYR A 74 -18.06 0.56 -18.12
C TYR A 74 -18.92 -0.58 -18.65
N PHE A 75 -19.65 -1.23 -17.74
CA PHE A 75 -20.63 -2.27 -18.09
C PHE A 75 -22.01 -1.92 -17.56
N TRP A 76 -22.99 -1.77 -18.46
CA TRP A 76 -24.36 -1.39 -18.10
C TRP A 76 -25.38 -2.38 -18.65
N ILE A 77 -26.51 -2.54 -17.94
CA ILE A 77 -27.58 -3.46 -18.31
C ILE A 77 -28.85 -2.68 -18.63
N PHE A 78 -29.37 -2.86 -19.84
CA PHE A 78 -30.71 -2.39 -20.21
C PHE A 78 -31.71 -3.54 -20.07
N ASP A 79 -32.58 -3.43 -19.08
CA ASP A 79 -33.70 -4.35 -18.90
C ASP A 79 -34.78 -4.02 -19.93
N LYS A 80 -34.98 -4.91 -20.91
CA LYS A 80 -35.94 -4.70 -22.00
C LYS A 80 -37.38 -4.88 -21.55
N THR A 81 -37.61 -5.63 -20.48
CA THR A 81 -38.94 -5.82 -19.91
C THR A 81 -39.36 -4.58 -19.13
N ALA A 82 -38.46 -4.02 -18.32
CA ALA A 82 -38.71 -2.78 -17.58
C ALA A 82 -38.53 -1.51 -18.42
N GLY A 83 -37.88 -1.60 -19.58
CA GLY A 83 -37.62 -0.46 -20.47
C GLY A 83 -36.67 0.58 -19.89
N ARG A 84 -35.70 0.16 -19.06
CA ARG A 84 -34.76 1.06 -18.38
C ARG A 84 -33.35 0.48 -18.26
N LEU A 85 -32.36 1.36 -18.26
CA LEU A 85 -30.99 1.03 -17.93
C LEU A 85 -30.78 0.94 -16.41
N VAL A 86 -29.90 0.05 -15.97
CA VAL A 86 -29.33 -0.02 -14.64
C VAL A 86 -27.81 -0.09 -14.78
N ALA A 87 -27.10 0.69 -13.97
CA ALA A 87 -25.65 0.71 -13.90
C ALA A 87 -25.20 0.69 -12.43
N PRO A 88 -24.01 0.16 -12.11
CA PRO A 88 -23.55 0.07 -10.72
C PRO A 88 -23.29 1.44 -10.09
N THR A 89 -23.11 2.47 -10.91
CA THR A 89 -22.90 3.85 -10.47
C THR A 89 -24.21 4.62 -10.22
N MET A 90 -25.38 4.06 -10.54
CA MET A 90 -26.66 4.73 -10.27
C MET A 90 -27.01 4.71 -8.78
N ASP A 91 -27.67 5.78 -8.32
CA ASP A 91 -28.12 5.87 -6.94
C ASP A 91 -29.11 4.75 -6.60
N GLY A 92 -28.94 4.14 -5.42
CA GLY A 92 -29.77 3.02 -4.95
C GLY A 92 -29.39 1.65 -5.50
N VAL A 93 -28.38 1.54 -6.37
CA VAL A 93 -27.79 0.26 -6.76
C VAL A 93 -26.72 -0.14 -5.76
N ASN A 94 -26.95 -1.23 -5.03
CA ASN A 94 -25.96 -1.77 -4.10
C ASN A 94 -24.89 -2.55 -4.86
N CYS A 95 -23.62 -2.22 -4.62
CA CYS A 95 -22.47 -2.92 -5.16
C CYS A 95 -21.68 -3.60 -4.03
N GLU A 96 -21.41 -4.88 -4.20
CA GLU A 96 -20.41 -5.63 -3.44
C GLU A 96 -19.11 -5.66 -4.22
N HIS A 97 -17.97 -5.62 -3.55
CA HIS A 97 -16.67 -5.75 -4.19
C HIS A 97 -15.72 -6.56 -3.32
N GLY A 98 -14.69 -7.10 -3.96
CA GLY A 98 -13.62 -7.82 -3.28
C GLY A 98 -12.49 -8.19 -4.21
N LEU A 99 -11.60 -9.03 -3.71
CA LEU A 99 -10.43 -9.54 -4.44
C LEU A 99 -10.59 -11.03 -4.76
N ALA A 100 -9.99 -11.50 -5.86
CA ALA A 100 -9.95 -12.93 -6.15
C ALA A 100 -9.25 -13.69 -5.01
N GLY A 101 -9.93 -14.71 -4.48
CA GLY A 101 -9.47 -15.46 -3.31
C GLY A 101 -9.30 -14.62 -2.03
N GLY A 102 -9.87 -13.41 -1.98
CA GLY A 102 -9.71 -12.45 -0.88
C GLY A 102 -8.37 -11.70 -0.88
N ARG A 103 -7.43 -12.04 -1.77
CA ARG A 103 -6.01 -11.71 -1.58
C ARG A 103 -5.24 -11.22 -2.80
N TYR A 104 -5.65 -11.57 -4.02
CA TYR A 104 -4.95 -11.15 -5.24
C TYR A 104 -5.55 -9.85 -5.77
N LEU A 105 -4.74 -8.91 -6.26
CA LEU A 105 -5.20 -7.68 -6.94
C LEU A 105 -5.76 -7.98 -8.34
N ILE A 106 -6.81 -8.79 -8.31
CA ILE A 106 -7.76 -9.12 -9.38
C ILE A 106 -9.12 -8.75 -8.78
N PRO A 107 -9.48 -7.46 -8.81
CA PRO A 107 -10.71 -6.97 -8.20
C PRO A 107 -11.92 -7.51 -8.94
N TRP A 108 -12.98 -7.73 -8.17
CA TRP A 108 -14.31 -8.00 -8.68
C TRP A 108 -15.32 -7.07 -8.05
N ALA A 109 -16.36 -6.75 -8.81
CA ALA A 109 -17.54 -6.04 -8.34
C ALA A 109 -18.80 -6.82 -8.71
N LYS A 110 -19.85 -6.74 -7.90
CA LYS A 110 -21.09 -7.47 -8.08
C LYS A 110 -22.29 -6.61 -7.69
N TRP A 111 -23.27 -6.54 -8.58
CA TRP A 111 -24.48 -5.75 -8.41
C TRP A 111 -25.64 -6.41 -9.17
N SER A 112 -26.85 -5.83 -9.11
CA SER A 112 -28.02 -6.39 -9.78
C SER A 112 -28.80 -5.36 -10.60
N ALA A 113 -29.26 -5.78 -11.77
CA ALA A 113 -30.19 -5.07 -12.64
C ALA A 113 -31.52 -5.85 -12.68
N GLY A 114 -32.42 -5.53 -11.75
CA GLY A 114 -33.61 -6.37 -11.53
C GLY A 114 -33.20 -7.79 -11.14
N ASP A 115 -33.65 -8.78 -11.90
CA ASP A 115 -33.34 -10.20 -11.68
C ASP A 115 -32.03 -10.67 -12.35
N ILE A 116 -31.24 -9.75 -12.89
CA ILE A 116 -29.94 -10.07 -13.46
C ILE A 116 -28.85 -9.66 -12.48
N THR A 117 -28.14 -10.64 -11.94
CA THR A 117 -26.89 -10.38 -11.22
C THR A 117 -25.76 -10.20 -12.23
N VAL A 118 -24.95 -9.16 -12.03
CA VAL A 118 -23.77 -8.84 -12.83
C VAL A 118 -22.56 -8.94 -11.93
N LYS A 119 -21.54 -9.68 -12.37
CA LYS A 119 -20.21 -9.70 -11.73
C LYS A 119 -19.16 -9.27 -12.76
N THR A 120 -18.37 -8.25 -12.44
CA THR A 120 -17.20 -7.85 -13.21
C THR A 120 -15.93 -8.33 -12.49
N GLU A 121 -14.93 -8.78 -13.24
CA GLU A 121 -13.63 -9.18 -12.73
C GLU A 121 -12.57 -8.58 -13.65
N ILE A 122 -11.52 -7.97 -13.08
CA ILE A 122 -10.49 -7.26 -13.84
C ILE A 122 -9.11 -7.77 -13.43
N CYS A 123 -8.25 -8.10 -14.39
CA CYS A 123 -6.85 -8.45 -14.14
C CYS A 123 -5.92 -7.68 -15.08
N GLN A 124 -4.68 -7.44 -14.66
CA GLN A 124 -3.62 -6.94 -15.54
C GLN A 124 -2.45 -7.94 -15.56
N VAL A 125 -1.87 -8.17 -16.73
CA VAL A 125 -0.68 -8.99 -16.91
C VAL A 125 0.37 -8.28 -17.74
N LYS A 126 1.61 -8.78 -17.66
CA LYS A 126 2.71 -8.39 -18.54
C LYS A 126 3.14 -9.56 -19.41
N ARG A 127 3.15 -9.34 -20.73
CA ARG A 127 3.60 -10.29 -21.73
C ARG A 127 4.78 -9.72 -22.52
N ARG A 128 5.46 -10.58 -23.26
CA ARG A 128 6.47 -10.18 -24.23
C ARG A 128 5.87 -10.14 -25.63
N TYR A 129 6.21 -9.10 -26.37
CA TYR A 129 5.96 -9.00 -27.80
C TYR A 129 7.24 -8.55 -28.49
N SER A 130 7.84 -9.45 -29.27
CA SER A 130 9.23 -9.28 -29.74
C SER A 130 10.17 -9.04 -28.55
N GLU A 131 11.02 -8.02 -28.61
CA GLU A 131 11.94 -7.61 -27.54
C GLU A 131 11.31 -6.65 -26.51
N GLN A 132 10.04 -6.26 -26.69
CA GLN A 132 9.36 -5.29 -25.83
C GLN A 132 8.38 -5.96 -24.87
N GLU A 133 8.09 -5.28 -23.76
CA GLU A 133 7.05 -5.67 -22.81
C GLU A 133 5.73 -5.00 -23.17
N ILE A 134 4.63 -5.75 -23.08
CA ILE A 134 3.28 -5.24 -23.28
C ILE A 134 2.43 -5.55 -22.05
N PHE A 135 1.61 -4.58 -21.66
CA PHE A 135 0.70 -4.69 -20.54
C PHE A 135 -0.73 -4.81 -21.06
N VAL A 136 -1.46 -5.80 -20.56
CA VAL A 136 -2.79 -6.15 -21.07
C VAL A 136 -3.74 -6.33 -19.90
N VAL A 137 -4.90 -5.68 -19.96
CA VAL A 137 -6.01 -5.90 -19.04
C VAL A 137 -6.97 -6.92 -19.63
N GLY A 138 -7.36 -7.90 -18.82
CA GLY A 138 -8.48 -8.78 -19.08
C GLY A 138 -9.68 -8.33 -18.23
N ALA A 139 -10.83 -8.19 -18.86
CA ALA A 139 -12.09 -7.90 -18.16
C ALA A 139 -13.11 -9.01 -18.47
N ARG A 140 -13.74 -9.53 -17.42
CA ARG A 140 -14.75 -10.59 -17.50
C ARG A 140 -16.05 -10.11 -16.87
N VAL A 141 -17.15 -10.25 -17.60
CA VAL A 141 -18.50 -9.90 -17.14
C VAL A 141 -19.35 -11.16 -17.11
N THR A 142 -19.77 -11.59 -15.93
CA THR A 142 -20.67 -12.74 -15.75
C THR A 142 -22.06 -12.26 -15.37
N LEU A 143 -23.05 -12.70 -16.14
CA LEU A 143 -24.46 -12.36 -16.01
C LEU A 143 -25.21 -13.63 -15.58
N ASN A 144 -26.07 -13.51 -14.57
CA ASN A 144 -26.89 -14.61 -14.11
C ASN A 144 -28.35 -14.16 -13.97
N ASN A 145 -29.27 -14.88 -14.60
CA ASN A 145 -30.70 -14.67 -14.41
C ASN A 145 -31.19 -15.43 -13.18
N THR A 146 -31.53 -14.70 -12.12
CA THR A 146 -31.99 -15.26 -10.84
C THR A 146 -33.49 -15.46 -10.78
N SER A 147 -34.25 -15.05 -11.81
CA SER A 147 -35.70 -15.24 -11.88
C SER A 147 -36.12 -16.63 -12.37
N GLY A 148 -37.40 -16.93 -12.15
CA GLY A 148 -38.07 -18.09 -12.75
C GLY A 148 -38.50 -17.89 -14.21
N GLU A 149 -38.19 -16.75 -14.83
CA GLU A 149 -38.64 -16.38 -16.18
C GLU A 149 -37.47 -16.16 -17.14
N THR A 150 -37.72 -16.21 -18.44
CA THR A 150 -36.72 -15.77 -19.42
C THR A 150 -36.61 -14.25 -19.40
N ARG A 151 -35.39 -13.72 -19.38
CA ARG A 151 -35.12 -12.28 -19.40
C ARG A 151 -34.40 -11.90 -20.70
N ASP A 152 -34.93 -10.90 -21.39
CA ASP A 152 -34.29 -10.28 -22.56
C ASP A 152 -33.58 -9.00 -22.10
N ILE A 153 -32.27 -8.90 -22.31
CA ILE A 153 -31.45 -7.78 -21.85
C ILE A 153 -30.54 -7.23 -22.94
N GLY A 154 -30.21 -5.95 -22.80
CA GLY A 154 -29.09 -5.32 -23.50
C GLY A 154 -27.90 -5.18 -22.56
N VAL A 155 -26.69 -5.50 -23.02
CA VAL A 155 -25.45 -5.26 -22.27
C VAL A 155 -24.60 -4.28 -23.06
N TYR A 156 -24.17 -3.21 -22.41
CA TYR A 156 -23.26 -2.21 -22.97
C TYR A 156 -21.88 -2.41 -22.36
N ALA A 157 -20.86 -2.60 -23.20
CA ALA A 157 -19.47 -2.38 -22.84
C ALA A 157 -19.06 -1.01 -23.39
N ALA A 158 -19.16 0.01 -22.56
CA ALA A 158 -19.01 1.41 -22.95
C ALA A 158 -17.60 1.93 -22.68
N LEU A 159 -17.14 2.81 -23.58
CA LEU A 159 -15.90 3.58 -23.47
C LEU A 159 -16.27 5.05 -23.38
N ARG A 160 -15.76 5.73 -22.35
CA ARG A 160 -15.94 7.18 -22.13
C ARG A 160 -14.59 7.84 -21.81
N PRO A 161 -14.41 9.14 -22.07
CA PRO A 161 -13.20 9.86 -21.68
C PRO A 161 -13.07 10.00 -20.16
N ILE A 162 -14.18 10.14 -19.45
CA ILE A 162 -14.21 10.06 -17.98
C ILE A 162 -14.05 8.60 -17.52
N GLY A 163 -13.34 8.38 -16.42
CA GLY A 163 -13.08 7.07 -15.82
C GLY A 163 -12.26 7.18 -14.53
N PRO A 164 -11.94 6.06 -13.86
CA PRO A 164 -11.12 6.10 -12.64
C PRO A 164 -9.80 6.84 -12.82
N ALA A 165 -9.17 6.70 -13.99
CA ALA A 165 -7.99 7.45 -14.41
C ALA A 165 -8.09 7.85 -15.91
N GLY A 166 -9.27 8.37 -16.29
CA GLY A 166 -9.62 8.74 -17.66
C GLY A 166 -8.86 9.94 -18.22
N PHE A 167 -8.91 10.13 -19.54
CA PHE A 167 -8.25 11.21 -20.27
C PHE A 167 -8.93 11.48 -21.61
N ASP A 168 -8.36 12.39 -22.40
CA ASP A 168 -8.86 12.76 -23.71
C ASP A 168 -8.95 11.54 -24.67
N VAL A 169 -10.11 11.42 -25.32
CA VAL A 169 -10.38 10.50 -26.43
C VAL A 169 -10.71 11.34 -27.67
N LYS A 170 -9.71 11.62 -28.50
CA LYS A 170 -9.85 12.56 -29.63
C LYS A 170 -10.41 11.91 -30.88
N LYS A 171 -10.17 10.62 -31.06
CA LYS A 171 -10.75 9.81 -32.12
C LYS A 171 -11.20 8.47 -31.57
N LEU A 172 -12.41 8.06 -31.92
CA LEU A 172 -12.94 6.75 -31.57
C LEU A 172 -13.52 6.11 -32.84
N THR A 173 -13.14 4.86 -33.11
CA THR A 173 -13.65 4.09 -34.26
C THR A 173 -14.12 2.71 -33.87
N VAL A 174 -14.99 2.15 -34.69
CA VAL A 174 -15.41 0.75 -34.66
C VAL A 174 -14.65 0.01 -35.75
N SER A 175 -14.05 -1.13 -35.42
CA SER A 175 -13.42 -2.01 -36.42
C SER A 175 -14.42 -2.52 -37.46
N SER A 176 -13.92 -2.93 -38.63
CA SER A 176 -14.73 -3.49 -39.72
C SER A 176 -15.51 -4.75 -39.33
N GLU A 177 -15.03 -5.53 -38.35
CA GLU A 177 -15.69 -6.74 -37.85
C GLU A 177 -16.68 -6.47 -36.70
N PHE A 178 -16.79 -5.21 -36.27
CA PHE A 178 -17.65 -4.72 -35.18
C PHE A 178 -17.32 -5.31 -33.79
N ASP A 179 -16.12 -5.86 -33.61
CA ASP A 179 -15.65 -6.51 -32.38
C ASP A 179 -14.69 -5.64 -31.55
N ILE A 180 -14.15 -4.57 -32.13
CA ILE A 180 -13.17 -3.69 -31.48
C ILE A 180 -13.63 -2.22 -31.52
N LEU A 181 -13.47 -1.54 -30.38
CA LEU A 181 -13.37 -0.07 -30.31
C LEU A 181 -11.90 0.33 -30.32
N LEU A 182 -11.54 1.32 -31.15
CA LEU A 182 -10.19 1.85 -31.25
C LEU A 182 -10.15 3.32 -30.81
N VAL A 183 -9.22 3.66 -29.93
CA VAL A 183 -8.93 5.03 -29.51
C VAL A 183 -7.68 5.51 -30.22
N ASP A 184 -7.78 6.63 -30.94
CA ASP A 184 -6.67 7.22 -31.70
C ASP A 184 -5.97 6.17 -32.61
N ASP A 185 -6.76 5.34 -33.27
CA ASP A 185 -6.34 4.24 -34.16
C ASP A 185 -5.67 3.02 -33.48
N HIS A 186 -5.66 2.98 -32.15
CA HIS A 186 -5.13 1.86 -31.36
C HIS A 186 -6.25 1.07 -30.67
N ALA A 187 -6.08 -0.25 -30.51
CA ALA A 187 -7.09 -1.10 -29.87
C ALA A 187 -7.37 -0.65 -28.42
N ALA A 188 -8.64 -0.47 -28.06
CA ALA A 188 -9.04 -0.03 -26.72
C ALA A 188 -9.90 -1.07 -25.98
N ILE A 189 -10.97 -1.54 -26.62
CA ILE A 189 -11.80 -2.64 -26.12
C ILE A 189 -11.93 -3.65 -27.24
N VAL A 190 -11.40 -4.86 -27.02
CA VAL A 190 -11.47 -5.98 -27.95
C VAL A 190 -12.38 -7.03 -27.34
N ALA A 191 -13.52 -7.31 -28.00
CA ALA A 191 -14.46 -8.31 -27.53
C ALA A 191 -14.05 -9.72 -27.96
N ALA A 192 -14.04 -10.68 -27.02
CA ALA A 192 -13.81 -12.08 -27.34
C ALA A 192 -15.00 -12.72 -28.07
N GLU A 193 -16.20 -12.16 -27.88
CA GLU A 193 -17.42 -12.58 -28.56
C GLU A 193 -17.98 -11.47 -29.43
N LYS A 194 -18.51 -11.81 -30.60
CA LYS A 194 -19.03 -10.82 -31.54
C LYS A 194 -20.21 -10.02 -30.93
N PRO A 195 -20.10 -8.69 -30.82
CA PRO A 195 -21.21 -7.84 -30.38
C PRO A 195 -22.38 -7.87 -31.37
N SER A 196 -23.58 -7.58 -30.87
CA SER A 196 -24.77 -7.41 -31.72
C SER A 196 -24.73 -6.10 -32.51
N LYS A 197 -24.19 -5.03 -31.90
CA LYS A 197 -23.99 -3.71 -32.50
C LYS A 197 -22.78 -3.03 -31.87
N ALA A 198 -22.23 -2.05 -32.55
CA ALA A 198 -21.22 -1.13 -32.03
C ALA A 198 -21.44 0.25 -32.64
N GLY A 199 -21.08 1.30 -31.91
CA GLY A 199 -21.23 2.68 -32.39
C GLY A 199 -20.54 3.70 -31.50
N VAL A 200 -20.20 4.84 -32.10
CA VAL A 200 -19.40 5.90 -31.49
C VAL A 200 -20.02 7.29 -31.69
N LEU A 201 -19.65 8.24 -30.84
CA LEU A 201 -20.11 9.63 -30.82
C LEU A 201 -18.93 10.56 -30.56
N ALA A 202 -19.00 11.79 -31.09
CA ALA A 202 -17.99 12.83 -30.89
C ALA A 202 -18.07 13.51 -29.51
N THR A 203 -19.07 13.14 -28.72
CA THR A 203 -19.39 13.71 -27.40
C THR A 203 -19.58 12.58 -26.38
N ASP A 204 -19.42 12.89 -25.10
CA ASP A 204 -19.60 11.93 -24.00
C ASP A 204 -21.08 11.74 -23.66
N THR A 205 -21.86 11.30 -24.65
CA THR A 205 -23.32 11.16 -24.58
C THR A 205 -23.80 9.75 -24.92
N THR A 206 -22.90 8.76 -25.04
CA THR A 206 -23.28 7.36 -25.28
C THR A 206 -24.21 6.82 -24.18
N GLY A 207 -24.03 7.30 -22.95
CA GLY A 207 -24.90 7.00 -21.82
C GLY A 207 -26.36 7.45 -22.01
N GLU A 208 -26.60 8.58 -22.68
CA GLU A 208 -27.95 9.09 -22.96
C GLU A 208 -28.72 8.16 -23.90
N LEU A 209 -28.02 7.60 -24.90
CA LEU A 209 -28.60 6.58 -25.78
C LEU A 209 -28.85 5.27 -25.01
N ALA A 210 -27.90 4.86 -24.17
CA ALA A 210 -28.04 3.64 -23.36
C ALA A 210 -29.23 3.70 -22.39
N LEU A 211 -29.49 4.86 -21.78
CA LEU A 211 -30.62 5.08 -20.85
C LEU A 211 -31.98 4.72 -21.47
N VAL A 212 -32.12 4.87 -22.78
CA VAL A 212 -33.34 4.56 -23.54
C VAL A 212 -33.20 3.33 -24.44
N GLY A 213 -32.17 2.50 -24.21
CA GLY A 213 -31.95 1.23 -24.91
C GLY A 213 -31.52 1.38 -26.37
N ARG A 214 -30.93 2.53 -26.72
CA ARG A 214 -30.44 2.85 -28.06
C ARG A 214 -28.90 2.75 -28.12
N MET A 215 -28.39 2.84 -29.34
CA MET A 215 -26.96 2.82 -29.69
C MET A 215 -26.73 3.83 -30.81
N ALA A 216 -25.53 4.42 -30.86
CA ALA A 216 -25.10 5.20 -32.01
C ALA A 216 -24.93 4.30 -33.25
N ASP A 217 -25.04 4.89 -34.43
CA ASP A 217 -24.91 4.23 -35.73
C ASP A 217 -23.66 4.66 -36.51
N HIS A 218 -22.85 5.57 -35.97
CA HIS A 218 -21.56 5.96 -36.54
C HIS A 218 -20.45 4.96 -36.15
N ASP A 219 -19.55 4.70 -37.08
CA ASP A 219 -18.34 3.88 -36.93
C ASP A 219 -17.06 4.70 -36.72
N LEU A 220 -17.13 6.02 -36.87
CA LEU A 220 -16.04 6.97 -36.66
C LEU A 220 -16.57 8.25 -36.01
N ALA A 221 -15.87 8.70 -34.98
CA ALA A 221 -16.09 10.00 -34.36
C ALA A 221 -14.76 10.68 -34.04
N THR A 222 -14.73 12.01 -34.16
CA THR A 222 -13.59 12.84 -33.75
C THR A 222 -14.06 14.00 -32.88
N SER A 223 -13.24 14.36 -31.89
CA SER A 223 -13.52 15.40 -30.92
C SER A 223 -12.26 16.20 -30.62
N GLN A 224 -12.32 17.52 -30.84
CA GLN A 224 -11.18 18.40 -30.55
C GLN A 224 -10.91 18.48 -29.04
N SER A 225 -11.97 18.49 -28.24
CA SER A 225 -11.93 18.49 -26.78
C SER A 225 -11.65 17.11 -26.19
N GLY A 226 -11.56 16.04 -26.98
CA GLY A 226 -11.29 14.70 -26.47
C GLY A 226 -12.50 14.02 -25.82
N ASP A 227 -13.71 14.35 -26.26
CA ASP A 227 -14.96 13.87 -25.65
C ASP A 227 -15.57 12.65 -26.36
N CYS A 228 -14.85 11.95 -27.25
CA CYS A 228 -15.46 10.82 -27.96
C CYS A 228 -15.87 9.70 -26.98
N SER A 229 -17.08 9.18 -27.15
CA SER A 229 -17.59 8.03 -26.39
C SER A 229 -18.26 7.01 -27.31
N GLY A 230 -18.38 5.76 -26.88
CA GLY A 230 -18.97 4.70 -27.69
C GLY A 230 -19.20 3.43 -26.90
N ALA A 231 -19.79 2.42 -27.53
CA ALA A 231 -20.00 1.14 -26.86
C ALA A 231 -20.05 -0.03 -27.84
N LEU A 232 -19.75 -1.22 -27.32
CA LEU A 232 -20.16 -2.49 -27.88
C LEU A 232 -21.45 -2.94 -27.19
N TYR A 233 -22.42 -3.43 -27.95
CA TYR A 233 -23.76 -3.79 -27.46
C TYR A 233 -24.09 -5.25 -27.73
N TYR A 234 -24.57 -5.96 -26.72
CA TYR A 234 -25.01 -7.35 -26.79
C TYR A 234 -26.51 -7.45 -26.51
N ASN A 235 -27.25 -8.06 -27.44
CA ASN A 235 -28.64 -8.43 -27.25
C ASN A 235 -28.72 -9.87 -26.75
N LEU A 236 -29.05 -10.08 -25.47
CA LEU A 236 -29.03 -11.40 -24.84
C LEU A 236 -30.42 -11.83 -24.39
N ARG A 237 -30.68 -13.14 -24.50
CA ARG A 237 -31.86 -13.82 -23.95
C ARG A 237 -31.38 -14.88 -22.97
N LEU A 238 -31.65 -14.68 -21.69
CA LEU A 238 -31.23 -15.58 -20.61
C LEU A 238 -32.42 -16.38 -20.11
N SER A 239 -32.35 -17.71 -20.22
CA SER A 239 -33.34 -18.63 -19.62
C SER A 239 -33.38 -18.50 -18.08
N PRO A 240 -34.41 -19.00 -17.40
CA PRO A 240 -34.41 -19.10 -15.93
C PRO A 240 -33.16 -19.82 -15.43
N GLY A 241 -32.43 -19.24 -14.47
CA GLY A 241 -31.15 -19.77 -13.98
C GLY A 241 -30.02 -19.79 -15.02
N GLY A 242 -30.23 -19.20 -16.20
CA GLY A 242 -29.24 -19.13 -17.26
C GLY A 242 -28.12 -18.15 -16.93
N ASN A 243 -26.88 -18.52 -17.28
CA ASN A 243 -25.70 -17.69 -17.14
C ASN A 243 -25.08 -17.35 -18.49
N LYS A 244 -24.39 -16.21 -18.56
CA LYS A 244 -23.62 -15.78 -19.72
C LYS A 244 -22.35 -15.06 -19.25
N THR A 245 -21.22 -15.39 -19.85
CA THR A 245 -19.96 -14.65 -19.66
C THR A 245 -19.63 -13.90 -20.94
N LEU A 246 -19.14 -12.68 -20.80
CA LEU A 246 -18.56 -11.85 -21.87
C LEU A 246 -17.15 -11.45 -21.44
N ASP A 247 -16.18 -11.72 -22.31
CA ASP A 247 -14.76 -11.49 -22.04
C ASP A 247 -14.22 -10.39 -22.98
N PHE A 248 -13.37 -9.53 -22.43
CA PHE A 248 -12.79 -8.39 -23.14
C PHE A 248 -11.29 -8.28 -22.87
N VAL A 249 -10.55 -7.84 -23.89
CA VAL A 249 -9.14 -7.47 -23.80
C VAL A 249 -9.02 -5.96 -23.96
N CYS A 250 -8.34 -5.32 -23.00
CA CYS A 250 -8.11 -3.88 -22.96
C CYS A 250 -6.60 -3.63 -22.84
N PRO A 251 -5.89 -3.36 -23.95
CA PRO A 251 -4.45 -3.09 -23.90
C PRO A 251 -4.15 -1.81 -23.11
N VAL A 252 -3.03 -1.78 -22.39
CA VAL A 252 -2.64 -0.60 -21.59
C VAL A 252 -1.83 0.34 -22.45
N LEU A 253 -2.38 1.53 -22.69
CA LEU A 253 -1.75 2.63 -23.43
C LEU A 253 -1.10 2.26 -24.78
N PRO A 254 -1.69 1.38 -25.64
CA PRO A 254 -1.06 0.98 -26.89
C PRO A 254 -0.80 2.20 -27.80
N GLY A 255 0.40 2.29 -28.36
CA GLY A 255 0.82 3.42 -29.21
C GLY A 255 0.96 4.76 -28.48
N ARG A 256 0.67 4.82 -27.18
CA ARG A 256 0.85 6.00 -26.32
C ARG A 256 2.18 5.92 -25.56
N ARG A 257 2.66 7.06 -25.08
CA ARG A 257 3.89 7.15 -24.28
C ARG A 257 3.58 7.15 -22.78
N ALA A 258 4.08 6.12 -22.10
CA ALA A 258 4.10 6.06 -20.64
C ALA A 258 5.19 6.98 -20.10
N VAL A 259 4.90 7.69 -19.01
CA VAL A 259 5.80 8.67 -18.40
C VAL A 259 5.98 8.37 -16.92
N GLY A 260 7.18 8.63 -16.41
CA GLY A 260 7.45 8.73 -14.98
C GLY A 260 7.17 10.14 -14.48
N HIS A 261 7.15 10.29 -13.15
CA HIS A 261 6.87 11.57 -12.52
C HIS A 261 7.92 12.63 -12.83
N GLN A 262 7.46 13.87 -12.88
CA GLN A 262 8.31 15.04 -12.95
C GLN A 262 7.90 16.00 -11.83
N TRP A 263 8.42 15.77 -10.63
CA TRP A 263 8.07 16.58 -9.48
C TRP A 263 8.57 18.03 -9.61
N ASP A 264 7.79 18.98 -9.11
CA ASP A 264 8.08 20.42 -9.27
C ASP A 264 9.38 20.90 -8.58
N GLY A 265 9.87 20.16 -7.58
CA GLY A 265 11.06 20.50 -6.79
C GLY A 265 10.97 21.80 -5.99
N VAL A 266 9.81 22.46 -5.94
CA VAL A 266 9.62 23.79 -5.32
C VAL A 266 8.56 23.79 -4.22
N SER A 267 7.58 22.89 -4.27
CA SER A 267 6.50 22.87 -3.28
C SER A 267 6.99 22.36 -1.93
N GLU A 268 6.73 23.12 -0.87
CA GLU A 268 7.19 22.80 0.48
C GLU A 268 6.32 21.74 1.18
N TRP A 269 5.03 21.65 0.83
CA TRP A 269 4.10 20.72 1.49
C TRP A 269 4.04 19.34 0.82
N ALA A 270 3.67 19.29 -0.45
CA ALA A 270 3.67 18.09 -1.28
C ALA A 270 3.97 18.52 -2.71
N GLN A 271 4.79 17.77 -3.44
CA GLN A 271 5.19 18.15 -4.79
C GLN A 271 4.04 17.90 -5.77
N PHE A 272 3.82 18.84 -6.69
CA PHE A 272 2.95 18.61 -7.83
C PHE A 272 3.70 17.78 -8.87
N ASP A 273 3.01 16.83 -9.50
CA ASP A 273 3.55 16.17 -10.67
C ASP A 273 3.39 17.11 -11.86
N LEU A 274 4.48 17.42 -12.55
CA LEU A 274 4.49 18.24 -13.77
C LEU A 274 4.42 17.39 -15.04
N ALA A 275 4.47 16.05 -14.92
CA ALA A 275 4.49 15.14 -16.05
C ALA A 275 3.31 15.38 -16.99
N GLN A 276 3.62 15.52 -18.29
CA GLN A 276 2.60 15.56 -19.33
C GLN A 276 2.21 14.13 -19.70
N LEU A 277 0.92 13.80 -19.62
CA LEU A 277 0.41 12.51 -20.06
C LEU A 277 0.46 12.38 -21.58
N ASN A 278 0.93 11.24 -22.07
CA ASN A 278 1.10 10.93 -23.49
C ASN A 278 1.79 12.08 -24.29
N PRO A 279 3.02 12.48 -23.92
CA PRO A 279 3.69 13.58 -24.57
C PRO A 279 4.12 13.21 -26.00
N TYR A 280 4.34 14.21 -26.86
CA TYR A 280 4.80 13.95 -28.23
C TYR A 280 6.24 13.37 -28.28
N THR A 281 7.10 13.81 -27.36
CA THR A 281 8.48 13.36 -27.16
C THR A 281 8.75 13.02 -25.70
N GLY A 282 9.77 12.21 -25.43
CA GLY A 282 10.04 11.68 -24.09
C GLY A 282 9.19 10.47 -23.75
N GLY A 283 9.30 9.99 -22.50
CA GLY A 283 8.62 8.77 -22.04
C GLY A 283 8.97 7.50 -22.83
N THR A 284 8.31 6.41 -22.48
CA THR A 284 8.45 5.10 -23.12
C THR A 284 7.23 4.83 -23.98
N LEU A 285 7.43 4.80 -25.31
CA LEU A 285 6.38 4.42 -26.26
C LEU A 285 5.98 2.96 -26.00
N GLN A 286 4.70 2.72 -25.77
CA GLN A 286 4.19 1.36 -25.56
C GLN A 286 3.95 0.64 -26.89
N PRO A 287 4.28 -0.66 -26.99
CA PRO A 287 4.03 -1.44 -28.19
C PRO A 287 2.56 -1.43 -28.60
N ASP A 288 2.32 -1.42 -29.90
CA ASP A 288 1.02 -1.78 -30.48
C ASP A 288 1.22 -2.88 -31.54
N PRO A 289 1.02 -4.15 -31.16
CA PRO A 289 1.12 -5.30 -32.06
C PRO A 289 0.06 -5.34 -33.18
N GLY A 290 -0.99 -4.53 -33.07
CA GLY A 290 -2.13 -4.53 -33.99
C GLY A 290 -3.29 -5.45 -33.57
N LEU A 291 -4.39 -5.37 -34.32
CA LEU A 291 -5.69 -5.94 -33.93
C LEU A 291 -5.69 -7.47 -33.85
N ASP A 292 -5.05 -8.14 -34.81
CA ASP A 292 -5.04 -9.61 -34.88
C ASP A 292 -4.37 -10.23 -33.65
N TYR A 293 -3.28 -9.63 -33.17
CA TYR A 293 -2.62 -10.05 -31.94
C TYR A 293 -3.59 -10.03 -30.75
N TYR A 294 -4.34 -8.94 -30.57
CA TYR A 294 -5.26 -8.82 -29.43
C TYR A 294 -6.47 -9.74 -29.55
N ARG A 295 -6.96 -10.01 -30.78
CA ARG A 295 -8.04 -10.97 -31.02
C ARG A 295 -7.66 -12.40 -30.64
N GLU A 296 -6.40 -12.77 -30.84
CA GLU A 296 -5.90 -14.10 -30.49
C GLU A 296 -5.71 -14.31 -28.97
N ILE A 297 -5.80 -13.24 -28.17
CA ILE A 297 -5.64 -13.35 -26.71
C ILE A 297 -6.83 -14.06 -26.09
N ASN A 298 -6.56 -15.19 -25.45
CA ASN A 298 -7.51 -15.85 -24.57
C ASN A 298 -7.58 -15.12 -23.21
N VAL A 299 -8.74 -14.57 -22.85
CA VAL A 299 -8.91 -13.84 -21.58
C VAL A 299 -8.72 -14.74 -20.35
N SER A 300 -9.12 -16.01 -20.41
CA SER A 300 -8.89 -16.96 -19.30
C SER A 300 -7.40 -17.17 -19.02
N SER A 301 -6.53 -17.10 -20.03
CA SER A 301 -5.09 -17.18 -19.79
C SER A 301 -4.53 -15.93 -19.12
N LEU A 302 -5.09 -14.74 -19.39
CA LEU A 302 -4.75 -13.52 -18.64
C LEU A 302 -5.06 -13.67 -17.15
N PHE A 303 -6.24 -14.17 -16.78
CA PHE A 303 -6.60 -14.39 -15.38
C PHE A 303 -5.71 -15.44 -14.70
N ALA A 304 -5.35 -16.52 -15.40
CA ALA A 304 -4.44 -17.54 -14.89
C ALA A 304 -3.03 -16.97 -14.67
N GLU A 305 -2.50 -16.18 -15.63
CA GLU A 305 -1.21 -15.49 -15.52
C GLU A 305 -1.19 -14.50 -14.36
N ALA A 306 -2.23 -13.69 -14.20
CA ALA A 306 -2.36 -12.73 -13.10
C ALA A 306 -2.42 -13.43 -11.75
N THR A 307 -3.17 -14.53 -11.65
CA THR A 307 -3.27 -15.35 -10.43
C THR A 307 -1.90 -15.91 -10.05
N GLU A 308 -1.17 -16.50 -11.00
CA GLU A 308 0.16 -17.05 -10.75
C GLU A 308 1.19 -15.96 -10.42
N TYR A 309 1.06 -14.77 -10.99
CA TYR A 309 1.87 -13.61 -10.61
C TYR A 309 1.66 -13.24 -9.13
N TRP A 310 0.41 -13.02 -8.72
CA TRP A 310 0.10 -12.63 -7.34
C TRP A 310 0.42 -13.73 -6.34
N LYS A 311 0.19 -14.99 -6.71
CA LYS A 311 0.57 -16.15 -5.90
C LYS A 311 2.05 -16.14 -5.55
N ARG A 312 2.93 -15.94 -6.53
CA ARG A 312 4.40 -15.89 -6.32
C ARG A 312 4.84 -14.71 -5.46
N LEU A 313 4.12 -13.60 -5.51
CA LEU A 313 4.44 -12.40 -4.74
C LEU A 313 3.95 -12.49 -3.28
N THR A 314 2.72 -12.98 -3.07
CA THR A 314 1.99 -12.87 -1.79
C THR A 314 1.98 -14.15 -0.97
N GLU A 315 1.99 -15.35 -1.57
CA GLU A 315 1.93 -16.64 -0.86
C GLU A 315 3.29 -17.18 -0.43
N ARG A 316 4.24 -16.28 -0.16
CA ARG A 316 5.51 -16.64 0.52
C ARG A 316 5.28 -16.98 1.99
N ILE A 317 4.17 -16.52 2.54
CA ILE A 317 3.70 -16.74 3.90
C ILE A 317 2.27 -17.24 3.78
N ASN A 318 1.95 -18.37 4.42
CA ASN A 318 0.58 -18.87 4.51
C ASN A 318 0.10 -18.78 5.95
N LEU A 319 -1.10 -18.23 6.11
CA LEU A 319 -1.78 -18.07 7.38
C LEU A 319 -3.09 -18.85 7.29
N ASP A 320 -3.47 -19.53 8.37
CA ASP A 320 -4.79 -20.13 8.58
C ASP A 320 -5.16 -19.80 10.02
N LEU A 321 -6.00 -18.76 10.15
CA LEU A 321 -6.31 -18.04 11.38
C LEU A 321 -7.82 -18.02 11.62
N PRO A 322 -8.28 -17.88 12.88
CA PRO A 322 -9.71 -17.85 13.17
C PRO A 322 -10.50 -16.70 12.54
N ASP A 323 -9.84 -15.63 12.07
CA ASP A 323 -10.44 -14.52 11.33
C ASP A 323 -9.78 -14.38 9.96
N ALA A 324 -10.51 -14.80 8.91
CA ALA A 324 -10.01 -14.79 7.53
C ALA A 324 -9.59 -13.38 7.04
N ARG A 325 -10.12 -12.30 7.65
CA ARG A 325 -9.72 -10.93 7.31
C ARG A 325 -8.24 -10.68 7.58
N TRP A 326 -7.65 -11.34 8.58
CA TRP A 326 -6.21 -11.24 8.81
C TRP A 326 -5.42 -11.85 7.67
N GLU A 327 -5.80 -13.04 7.20
CA GLU A 327 -5.13 -13.73 6.10
C GLU A 327 -5.22 -12.92 4.80
N ASP A 328 -6.43 -12.49 4.48
CA ASP A 328 -6.74 -11.75 3.27
C ASP A 328 -6.01 -10.40 3.26
N ALA A 329 -6.08 -9.62 4.35
CA ALA A 329 -5.38 -8.35 4.47
C ALA A 329 -3.85 -8.54 4.44
N PHE A 330 -3.33 -9.59 5.08
CA PHE A 330 -1.89 -9.85 5.12
C PHE A 330 -1.31 -10.11 3.72
N ALA A 331 -2.05 -10.78 2.84
CA ALA A 331 -1.64 -11.00 1.46
C ALA A 331 -1.93 -9.79 0.55
N ALA A 332 -3.13 -9.19 0.65
CA ALA A 332 -3.55 -8.07 -0.19
C ALA A 332 -2.66 -6.84 0.00
N ILE A 333 -2.24 -6.54 1.24
CA ILE A 333 -1.41 -5.36 1.52
C ILE A 333 0.00 -5.49 0.94
N ILE A 334 0.57 -6.71 0.85
CA ILE A 334 1.84 -6.91 0.14
C ILE A 334 1.68 -6.51 -1.33
N ALA A 335 0.55 -6.86 -1.93
CA ALA A 335 0.26 -6.52 -3.32
C ALA A 335 0.02 -5.01 -3.50
N HIS A 336 -0.71 -4.35 -2.59
CA HIS A 336 -0.87 -2.89 -2.59
C HIS A 336 0.47 -2.18 -2.46
N ALA A 337 1.30 -2.56 -1.48
CA ALA A 337 2.64 -2.02 -1.31
C ALA A 337 3.52 -2.20 -2.56
N ALA A 338 3.37 -3.32 -3.28
CA ALA A 338 4.07 -3.55 -4.54
C ALA A 338 3.59 -2.63 -5.68
N MET A 339 2.35 -2.16 -5.64
CA MET A 339 1.86 -1.13 -6.55
C MET A 339 2.47 0.23 -6.24
N GLU A 340 2.93 0.50 -5.03
CA GLU A 340 3.64 1.75 -4.71
C GLU A 340 5.08 1.81 -5.26
N MET A 341 5.58 0.71 -5.80
CA MET A 341 6.89 0.69 -6.47
C MET A 341 6.79 1.22 -7.89
N ASN A 342 7.69 2.14 -8.24
CA ASN A 342 7.75 2.84 -9.51
C ASN A 342 9.20 3.01 -9.98
N GLN A 343 9.69 2.05 -10.77
CA GLN A 343 11.09 2.01 -11.25
C GLN A 343 12.16 2.17 -10.14
N GLY A 344 11.91 1.55 -9.00
CA GLY A 344 12.75 1.56 -7.80
C GLY A 344 12.27 2.55 -6.74
N ALA A 345 11.51 3.58 -7.12
CA ALA A 345 10.93 4.52 -6.17
C ALA A 345 9.80 3.85 -5.38
N PRO A 346 9.84 3.88 -4.03
CA PRO A 346 8.70 3.52 -3.18
C PRO A 346 7.85 4.78 -2.95
N ASP A 347 6.99 5.10 -3.90
CA ASP A 347 6.09 6.26 -3.81
C ASP A 347 5.12 6.10 -2.62
N VAL A 348 4.50 7.20 -2.18
CA VAL A 348 3.53 7.13 -1.07
C VAL A 348 2.22 6.50 -1.53
N ALA A 349 1.77 6.83 -2.74
CA ALA A 349 0.56 6.31 -3.37
C ALA A 349 0.70 6.41 -4.90
N VAL A 350 0.13 5.49 -5.67
CA VAL A 350 0.18 5.55 -7.14
C VAL A 350 -0.45 6.86 -7.65
N VAL A 351 0.25 7.61 -8.52
CA VAL A 351 -0.08 8.97 -9.03
C VAL A 351 -0.02 10.09 -7.98
N ASN A 352 -0.22 9.79 -6.70
CA ASN A 352 -0.23 10.74 -5.59
C ASN A 352 1.16 10.85 -4.93
N TYR A 353 1.59 12.08 -4.61
CA TYR A 353 2.85 12.35 -3.88
C TYR A 353 4.13 11.85 -4.56
N ASN A 354 5.22 12.55 -4.29
CA ASN A 354 6.56 12.02 -4.46
C ASN A 354 6.93 11.06 -3.33
N VAL A 355 7.99 10.27 -3.51
CA VAL A 355 8.59 9.48 -2.42
C VAL A 355 8.79 10.36 -1.18
N PHE A 356 8.32 9.87 -0.04
CA PHE A 356 8.77 10.32 1.27
C PHE A 356 9.55 9.18 1.90
N ASN A 357 10.80 9.44 2.33
CA ASN A 357 11.61 8.36 2.92
C ASN A 357 10.92 7.74 4.14
N ARG A 358 10.26 8.57 4.96
CA ARG A 358 9.53 8.11 6.15
C ARG A 358 8.47 7.07 5.81
N ASP A 359 7.77 7.20 4.68
CA ASP A 359 6.77 6.25 4.19
C ASP A 359 7.41 5.04 3.52
N GLY A 360 8.34 5.31 2.60
CA GLY A 360 8.97 4.29 1.77
C GLY A 360 9.79 3.27 2.58
N VAL A 361 10.38 3.65 3.72
CA VAL A 361 11.11 2.68 4.56
C VAL A 361 10.19 1.64 5.20
N TYR A 362 8.92 1.95 5.47
CA TYR A 362 7.95 0.96 5.94
C TYR A 362 7.48 0.04 4.82
N VAL A 363 7.31 0.56 3.59
CA VAL A 363 7.07 -0.25 2.39
C VAL A 363 8.24 -1.23 2.16
N ALA A 364 9.49 -0.75 2.23
CA ALA A 364 10.67 -1.61 2.16
C ALA A 364 10.69 -2.66 3.28
N ASN A 365 10.25 -2.32 4.49
CA ASN A 365 10.15 -3.24 5.63
C ASN A 365 9.09 -4.33 5.41
N ILE A 366 7.95 -4.04 4.75
CA ILE A 366 7.03 -5.09 4.31
C ILE A 366 7.75 -6.06 3.39
N PHE A 367 8.49 -5.57 2.38
CA PHE A 367 9.17 -6.45 1.43
C PHE A 367 10.26 -7.30 2.09
N GLN A 368 10.97 -6.75 3.07
CA GLN A 368 11.91 -7.49 3.91
C GLN A 368 11.21 -8.62 4.68
N LYS A 369 10.14 -8.28 5.41
CA LYS A 369 9.40 -9.21 6.28
C LYS A 369 8.49 -10.18 5.54
N SER A 370 8.11 -9.88 4.30
CA SER A 370 7.31 -10.76 3.44
C SER A 370 8.15 -11.73 2.59
N GLY A 371 9.47 -11.55 2.57
CA GLY A 371 10.36 -12.37 1.75
C GLY A 371 10.49 -11.91 0.29
N ASN A 372 10.02 -10.70 -0.03
CA ASN A 372 10.14 -10.07 -1.34
C ASN A 372 11.46 -9.27 -1.44
N LYS A 373 12.58 -10.00 -1.30
CA LYS A 373 13.94 -9.45 -1.20
C LYS A 373 14.27 -8.41 -2.27
N ASP A 374 13.93 -8.70 -3.53
CA ASP A 374 14.37 -7.89 -4.66
C ASP A 374 13.69 -6.52 -4.65
N LEU A 375 12.39 -6.44 -4.34
CA LEU A 375 11.68 -5.18 -4.19
C LEU A 375 12.24 -4.34 -3.02
N ALA A 376 12.62 -4.98 -1.91
CA ALA A 376 13.27 -4.29 -0.80
C ALA A 376 14.63 -3.70 -1.23
N VAL A 377 15.42 -4.44 -2.00
CA VAL A 377 16.72 -3.97 -2.49
C VAL A 377 16.56 -2.79 -3.45
N GLU A 378 15.61 -2.85 -4.37
CA GLU A 378 15.31 -1.74 -5.29
C GLU A 378 14.93 -0.45 -4.53
N ALA A 379 14.05 -0.54 -3.53
CA ALA A 379 13.67 0.60 -2.68
C ALA A 379 14.87 1.18 -1.91
N ILE A 380 15.72 0.32 -1.33
CA ILE A 380 16.92 0.76 -0.61
C ILE A 380 17.93 1.40 -1.56
N ASP A 381 18.15 0.82 -2.74
CA ASP A 381 19.06 1.38 -3.73
C ASP A 381 18.56 2.74 -4.22
N TYR A 382 17.24 2.94 -4.33
CA TYR A 382 16.65 4.26 -4.61
C TYR A 382 17.00 5.28 -3.53
N PHE A 383 16.84 4.95 -2.25
CA PHE A 383 17.19 5.87 -1.16
C PHE A 383 18.67 6.28 -1.15
N THR A 384 19.58 5.42 -1.62
CA THR A 384 21.01 5.81 -1.70
C THR A 384 21.30 6.83 -2.80
N LYS A 385 20.49 6.82 -3.87
CA LYS A 385 20.56 7.78 -4.97
C LYS A 385 19.79 9.06 -4.66
N HIS A 386 18.77 8.96 -3.82
CA HIS A 386 17.90 10.06 -3.43
C HIS A 386 17.74 10.08 -1.89
N PRO A 387 18.74 10.54 -1.14
CA PRO A 387 18.74 10.42 0.32
C PRO A 387 17.80 11.39 1.04
N PHE A 388 17.34 12.45 0.37
CA PHE A 388 16.45 13.44 0.94
C PHE A 388 15.20 13.61 0.06
N ASN A 389 14.30 12.62 0.09
CA ASN A 389 13.00 12.71 -0.60
C ASN A 389 11.92 13.36 0.27
N GLY A 390 10.78 13.68 -0.34
CA GLY A 390 9.63 14.31 0.29
C GLY A 390 9.66 15.82 0.07
N ARG A 391 10.34 16.55 0.95
CA ARG A 391 10.40 18.02 0.92
C ARG A 391 11.42 18.53 -0.11
N SER A 392 11.30 19.79 -0.50
CA SER A 392 12.30 20.52 -1.31
C SER A 392 13.58 20.90 -0.54
N TYR A 393 13.65 20.53 0.74
CA TYR A 393 14.76 20.74 1.65
C TYR A 393 15.04 19.46 2.44
N PRO A 394 16.24 19.27 3.00
CA PRO A 394 16.57 18.03 3.68
C PRO A 394 15.89 17.95 5.05
N GLU A 395 15.28 16.81 5.34
CA GLU A 395 14.76 16.44 6.66
C GLU A 395 15.74 15.51 7.39
N ALA A 396 15.86 15.70 8.70
CA ALA A 396 16.90 15.08 9.52
C ALA A 396 16.58 13.64 9.94
N ASP A 397 15.37 13.14 9.71
CA ASP A 397 15.03 11.73 9.92
C ASP A 397 15.54 10.83 8.79
N ASN A 398 15.76 11.36 7.58
CA ASN A 398 16.07 10.54 6.41
C ASN A 398 17.37 9.73 6.57
N PRO A 399 18.53 10.29 6.99
CA PRO A 399 19.78 9.53 7.10
C PRO A 399 19.65 8.30 8.02
N GLY A 400 19.07 8.50 9.22
CA GLY A 400 18.84 7.43 10.19
C GLY A 400 17.87 6.35 9.69
N GLN A 401 16.77 6.76 9.05
CA GLN A 401 15.79 5.84 8.45
C GLN A 401 16.40 4.95 7.35
N ILE A 402 17.23 5.53 6.48
CA ILE A 402 17.89 4.79 5.39
C ILE A 402 18.83 3.72 5.97
N LEU A 403 19.66 4.11 6.95
CA LEU A 403 20.54 3.15 7.63
C LEU A 403 19.76 2.07 8.38
N TRP A 404 18.66 2.44 9.02
CA TRP A 404 17.77 1.49 9.67
C TRP A 404 17.22 0.47 8.66
N ALA A 405 16.70 0.92 7.52
CA ALA A 405 16.18 0.04 6.46
C ALA A 405 17.28 -0.90 5.90
N MET A 406 18.51 -0.41 5.73
CA MET A 406 19.66 -1.25 5.35
C MET A 406 19.99 -2.30 6.42
N GLY A 407 19.94 -1.92 7.70
CA GLY A 407 20.13 -2.84 8.82
C GLY A 407 19.09 -3.94 8.82
N GLN A 408 17.82 -3.60 8.60
CA GLN A 408 16.73 -4.57 8.51
C GLN A 408 16.97 -5.58 7.36
N GLN A 409 17.41 -5.11 6.18
CA GLN A 409 17.76 -5.98 5.05
C GLN A 409 18.85 -6.99 5.43
N TRP A 410 19.90 -6.52 6.13
CA TRP A 410 20.95 -7.39 6.62
C TRP A 410 20.44 -8.43 7.62
N GLN A 411 19.58 -8.03 8.56
CA GLN A 411 19.06 -8.95 9.59
C GLN A 411 18.22 -10.09 8.99
N PHE A 412 17.41 -9.83 7.96
CA PHE A 412 16.58 -10.86 7.33
C PHE A 412 17.33 -11.79 6.39
N TYR A 413 18.29 -11.27 5.62
CA TYR A 413 18.89 -12.03 4.52
C TYR A 413 20.35 -12.41 4.74
N GLN A 414 21.08 -11.68 5.59
CA GLN A 414 22.51 -11.87 5.87
C GLN A 414 23.36 -12.05 4.60
N ASP A 415 22.96 -11.36 3.52
CA ASP A 415 23.60 -11.43 2.22
C ASP A 415 24.91 -10.64 2.24
N LYS A 416 26.02 -11.36 2.29
CA LYS A 416 27.37 -10.78 2.37
C LYS A 416 27.79 -10.06 1.10
N GLU A 417 27.28 -10.46 -0.07
CA GLU A 417 27.59 -9.78 -1.33
C GLU A 417 26.87 -8.45 -1.39
N TRP A 418 25.59 -8.43 -1.05
CA TRP A 418 24.81 -7.21 -0.91
C TRP A 418 25.41 -6.28 0.17
N ALA A 419 25.78 -6.81 1.33
CA ALA A 419 26.39 -6.03 2.41
C ALA A 419 27.68 -5.32 1.95
N ARG A 420 28.58 -6.04 1.25
CA ARG A 420 29.81 -5.43 0.69
C ARG A 420 29.50 -4.37 -0.36
N ARG A 421 28.48 -4.60 -1.21
CA ARG A 421 28.05 -3.65 -2.25
C ARG A 421 27.53 -2.35 -1.63
N ILE A 422 26.70 -2.43 -0.60
CA ILE A 422 26.02 -1.27 -0.01
C ILE A 422 26.85 -0.54 1.04
N TYR A 423 27.86 -1.19 1.63
CA TYR A 423 28.64 -0.64 2.74
C TYR A 423 29.27 0.74 2.47
N PRO A 424 29.79 1.07 1.28
CA PRO A 424 30.27 2.42 1.02
C PRO A 424 29.21 3.51 1.24
N SER A 425 27.95 3.23 0.91
CA SER A 425 26.81 4.12 1.19
C SER A 425 26.49 4.18 2.69
N VAL A 426 26.53 3.03 3.38
CA VAL A 426 26.36 2.93 4.85
C VAL A 426 27.37 3.83 5.57
N ARG A 427 28.66 3.72 5.20
CA ARG A 427 29.74 4.54 5.76
C ARG A 427 29.45 6.03 5.57
N LYS A 428 29.16 6.46 4.34
CA LYS A 428 28.87 7.88 4.05
C LYS A 428 27.70 8.43 4.86
N ILE A 429 26.63 7.66 5.01
CA ILE A 429 25.46 8.11 5.78
C ILE A 429 25.80 8.16 7.28
N ALA A 430 26.52 7.19 7.82
CA ALA A 430 26.96 7.20 9.22
C ALA A 430 27.89 8.39 9.52
N GLU A 431 28.84 8.68 8.64
CA GLU A 431 29.72 9.86 8.71
C GLU A 431 28.92 11.18 8.61
N MET A 432 27.86 11.21 7.81
CA MET A 432 26.95 12.35 7.73
C MET A 432 26.24 12.60 9.06
N ILE A 433 25.71 11.54 9.68
CA ILE A 433 25.09 11.61 11.02
C ILE A 433 26.10 12.11 12.05
N GLU A 434 27.32 11.56 12.05
CA GLU A 434 28.39 12.05 12.91
C GLU A 434 28.64 13.55 12.69
N TYR A 435 28.79 13.98 11.44
CA TYR A 435 29.01 15.38 11.08
C TYR A 435 27.97 16.33 11.70
N TYR A 436 26.67 16.10 11.50
CA TYR A 436 25.64 17.03 12.03
C TYR A 436 25.29 16.82 13.50
N ARG A 437 25.73 15.73 14.13
CA ARG A 437 25.50 15.47 15.57
C ARG A 437 26.69 15.83 16.46
N THR A 438 27.91 15.95 15.92
CA THR A 438 29.12 16.16 16.72
C THR A 438 29.93 17.39 16.35
N THR A 439 29.60 18.11 15.28
CA THR A 439 30.28 19.35 14.90
C THR A 439 29.39 20.58 15.12
N SER A 440 29.95 21.78 14.95
CA SER A 440 29.17 23.02 14.97
C SER A 440 28.67 23.35 13.56
N GLY A 441 27.37 23.63 13.43
CA GLY A 441 26.75 24.01 12.16
C GLY A 441 27.22 25.38 11.62
N PRO A 442 26.78 25.76 10.41
CA PRO A 442 25.74 25.11 9.60
C PRO A 442 26.19 23.78 8.97
N TYR A 443 25.23 22.88 8.72
CA TYR A 443 25.46 21.56 8.13
C TYR A 443 24.96 21.52 6.69
N TRP A 444 25.84 21.17 5.76
CA TRP A 444 25.54 21.22 4.33
C TRP A 444 25.46 19.82 3.73
N VAL A 445 24.40 19.57 2.94
CA VAL A 445 24.17 18.32 2.19
C VAL A 445 23.75 18.61 0.75
N GLN A 446 23.87 17.63 -0.14
CA GLN A 446 23.21 17.62 -1.44
C GLN A 446 21.93 16.79 -1.39
N MET A 447 20.87 17.22 -2.07
CA MET A 447 19.55 16.55 -2.02
C MET A 447 19.55 15.20 -2.77
N ASP A 448 20.33 15.10 -3.83
CA ASP A 448 20.36 14.03 -4.82
C ASP A 448 21.65 13.17 -4.76
N SER A 449 22.41 13.27 -3.66
CA SER A 449 23.56 12.40 -3.44
C SER A 449 23.95 12.34 -1.96
N LEU A 450 24.78 11.35 -1.61
CA LEU A 450 25.32 11.19 -0.25
C LEU A 450 26.48 12.14 0.08
N ASN A 451 26.67 13.23 -0.68
CA ASN A 451 27.73 14.18 -0.42
C ASN A 451 27.30 15.22 0.63
N PHE A 452 28.20 15.55 1.55
CA PHE A 452 27.96 16.51 2.63
C PHE A 452 29.25 17.23 3.01
N GLY A 453 29.11 18.31 3.78
CA GLY A 453 30.22 19.06 4.37
C GLY A 453 30.43 20.46 3.79
N PRO A 454 31.33 21.25 4.39
CA PRO A 454 31.48 22.68 4.11
C PRO A 454 32.04 22.99 2.72
N ALA A 455 32.68 22.01 2.07
CA ALA A 455 33.29 22.15 0.75
C ALA A 455 32.29 22.01 -0.41
N LEU A 456 31.02 21.73 -0.13
CA LEU A 456 30.00 21.64 -1.17
C LEU A 456 29.79 22.99 -1.88
N PRO A 457 29.60 22.99 -3.22
CA PRO A 457 29.29 24.20 -3.97
C PRO A 457 28.05 24.94 -3.43
N GLU A 458 28.11 26.27 -3.36
CA GLU A 458 27.06 27.07 -2.72
C GLU A 458 25.70 26.98 -3.43
N ASP A 459 25.71 26.81 -4.75
CA ASP A 459 24.53 26.63 -5.59
C ASP A 459 23.83 25.28 -5.36
N ASN A 460 24.61 24.24 -5.02
CA ASN A 460 24.13 22.87 -4.91
C ASN A 460 23.98 22.38 -3.45
N ARG A 461 24.40 23.16 -2.45
CA ARG A 461 24.25 22.79 -1.04
C ARG A 461 22.90 23.23 -0.48
N ARG A 462 22.36 22.42 0.43
CA ARG A 462 21.19 22.72 1.25
C ARG A 462 21.51 22.53 2.73
N GLU A 463 20.94 23.39 3.57
CA GLU A 463 21.18 23.32 5.02
C GLU A 463 20.30 22.23 5.64
N LEU A 464 20.96 21.20 6.19
CA LEU A 464 20.35 20.21 7.08
C LEU A 464 20.27 20.77 8.50
N LYS A 465 19.11 20.69 9.13
CA LYS A 465 18.92 21.13 10.52
C LYS A 465 18.57 19.93 11.41
N PRO A 466 19.38 19.59 12.42
CA PRO A 466 19.05 18.53 13.37
C PRO A 466 17.67 18.77 14.00
N GLY A 467 16.85 17.71 14.06
CA GLY A 467 15.48 17.79 14.56
C GLY A 467 14.44 18.22 13.53
N ARG A 468 14.82 18.68 12.33
CA ARG A 468 13.85 19.09 11.31
C ARG A 468 13.16 17.89 10.69
N CYS A 469 11.87 17.79 10.90
CA CYS A 469 10.93 16.82 10.34
C CYS A 469 9.55 17.42 10.63
N ASP A 470 8.71 17.65 9.62
CA ASP A 470 7.39 18.29 9.79
C ASP A 470 7.40 19.51 10.73
N GLY A 471 8.39 20.39 10.56
CA GLY A 471 8.74 21.40 11.55
C GLY A 471 9.94 20.95 12.39
N SER A 472 9.71 20.59 13.65
CA SER A 472 10.80 20.26 14.59
C SER A 472 10.42 19.13 15.55
N HIS A 473 10.84 17.91 15.22
CA HIS A 473 10.62 16.68 15.98
C HIS A 473 11.93 15.94 16.29
N PRO A 474 12.84 16.53 17.10
CA PRO A 474 14.11 15.88 17.45
C PRO A 474 13.94 14.55 18.20
N GLU A 475 12.86 14.37 18.97
CA GLU A 475 12.52 13.09 19.60
C GLU A 475 12.35 11.93 18.61
N TYR A 476 12.03 12.25 17.35
CA TYR A 476 11.85 11.30 16.26
C TYR A 476 13.10 11.18 15.40
N THR A 477 13.64 12.29 14.90
CA THR A 477 14.82 12.25 14.03
C THR A 477 16.03 11.67 14.76
N GLU A 478 16.24 12.06 16.02
CA GLU A 478 17.38 11.58 16.80
C GLU A 478 17.25 10.08 17.14
N ALA A 479 16.03 9.56 17.28
CA ALA A 479 15.78 8.14 17.51
C ALA A 479 16.20 7.30 16.31
N PHE A 480 15.85 7.73 15.10
CA PHE A 480 16.28 7.08 13.87
C PHE A 480 17.77 7.18 13.63
N ASP A 481 18.43 8.29 13.97
CA ASP A 481 19.89 8.40 13.90
C ASP A 481 20.58 7.33 14.75
N ILE A 482 20.11 7.14 15.99
CA ILE A 482 20.67 6.14 16.92
C ILE A 482 20.46 4.73 16.37
N ALA A 483 19.24 4.40 15.96
CA ALA A 483 18.93 3.08 15.38
C ALA A 483 19.72 2.82 14.08
N GLY A 484 19.84 3.85 13.24
CA GLY A 484 20.63 3.83 12.01
C GLY A 484 22.11 3.58 12.27
N LEU A 485 22.71 4.25 13.26
CA LEU A 485 24.12 4.02 13.63
C LEU A 485 24.37 2.62 14.20
N TYR A 486 23.44 2.05 14.97
CA TYR A 486 23.53 0.65 15.37
C TYR A 486 23.45 -0.30 14.17
N SER A 487 22.60 0.00 13.17
CA SER A 487 22.55 -0.73 11.90
C SER A 487 23.85 -0.61 11.10
N ALA A 488 24.44 0.58 11.03
CA ALA A 488 25.73 0.81 10.40
C ALA A 488 26.84 -0.01 11.08
N ALA A 489 26.86 -0.06 12.42
CA ALA A 489 27.81 -0.89 13.17
C ALA A 489 27.67 -2.38 12.84
N ASN A 490 26.44 -2.88 12.74
CA ASN A 490 26.19 -4.28 12.40
C ASN A 490 26.63 -4.62 10.96
N LEU A 491 26.40 -3.70 10.01
CA LEU A 491 26.85 -3.86 8.63
C LEU A 491 28.38 -3.76 8.50
N ALA A 492 29.02 -2.89 9.28
CA ALA A 492 30.47 -2.80 9.36
C ALA A 492 31.10 -4.11 9.85
N ASP A 493 30.57 -4.69 10.94
CA ASP A 493 31.00 -6.00 11.42
C ASP A 493 30.78 -7.09 10.34
N ALA A 494 29.67 -7.03 9.60
CA ALA A 494 29.36 -8.01 8.54
C ALA A 494 30.36 -8.01 7.39
N VAL A 495 30.95 -6.86 7.06
CA VAL A 495 31.95 -6.72 5.99
C VAL A 495 33.40 -6.78 6.50
N GLY A 496 33.61 -6.88 7.81
CA GLY A 496 34.93 -7.03 8.45
C GLY A 496 35.58 -5.72 8.90
N GLU A 497 34.83 -4.61 8.95
CA GLU A 497 35.30 -3.27 9.33
C GLU A 497 35.13 -3.02 10.84
N SER A 498 35.71 -3.88 11.68
CA SER A 498 35.44 -3.90 13.13
C SER A 498 35.78 -2.60 13.87
N THR A 499 36.78 -1.83 13.39
CA THR A 499 37.13 -0.53 13.97
C THR A 499 36.03 0.50 13.73
N GLU A 500 35.51 0.58 12.50
CA GLU A 500 34.37 1.45 12.17
C GLU A 500 33.11 0.99 12.92
N ALA A 501 32.87 -0.32 12.99
CA ALA A 501 31.76 -0.88 13.75
C ALA A 501 31.77 -0.44 15.23
N ALA A 502 32.94 -0.51 15.88
CA ALA A 502 33.12 -0.03 17.25
C ALA A 502 32.90 1.49 17.36
N GLY A 503 33.40 2.27 16.39
CA GLY A 503 33.20 3.72 16.31
C GLY A 503 31.71 4.09 16.25
N TRP A 504 30.97 3.52 15.32
CA TRP A 504 29.53 3.77 15.15
C TRP A 504 28.71 3.33 16.36
N ARG A 505 29.04 2.16 16.95
CA ARG A 505 28.38 1.68 18.17
C ARG A 505 28.61 2.62 19.37
N ASN A 506 29.83 3.13 19.52
CA ASN A 506 30.17 4.10 20.58
C ASN A 506 29.49 5.46 20.35
N LEU A 507 29.40 5.92 19.10
CA LEU A 507 28.65 7.14 18.77
C LEU A 507 27.17 6.98 19.10
N ALA A 508 26.54 5.88 18.64
CA ALA A 508 25.14 5.57 18.93
C ALA A 508 24.86 5.54 20.44
N GLY A 509 25.71 4.89 21.24
CA GLY A 509 25.59 4.85 22.69
C GLY A 509 25.63 6.23 23.35
N ARG A 510 26.59 7.08 22.97
CA ARG A 510 26.65 8.46 23.48
C ARG A 510 25.46 9.31 23.07
N LEU A 511 24.93 9.10 21.87
CA LEU A 511 23.72 9.80 21.41
C LEU A 511 22.47 9.30 22.15
N LEU A 512 22.40 8.00 22.47
CA LEU A 512 21.32 7.42 23.28
C LEU A 512 21.33 7.97 24.71
N GLU A 513 22.49 8.13 25.34
CA GLU A 513 22.60 8.77 26.67
C GLU A 513 22.02 10.20 26.65
N LYS A 514 22.41 11.01 25.66
CA LYS A 514 21.87 12.37 25.49
C LYS A 514 20.37 12.39 25.16
N TYR A 515 19.92 11.43 24.35
CA TYR A 515 18.51 11.26 24.02
C TYR A 515 17.71 10.94 25.29
N ASP A 516 18.23 10.03 26.13
CA ASP A 516 17.60 9.64 27.39
C ASP A 516 17.55 10.79 28.40
N GLU A 517 18.62 11.59 28.51
CA GLU A 517 18.64 12.80 29.34
C GLU A 517 17.58 13.83 28.89
N LYS A 518 17.35 13.95 27.59
CA LYS A 518 16.47 14.97 27.00
C LYS A 518 15.00 14.53 26.93
N PHE A 519 14.74 13.27 26.60
CA PHE A 519 13.41 12.75 26.27
C PHE A 519 12.96 11.59 27.16
N GLY A 520 13.87 10.96 27.92
CA GLY A 520 13.61 9.73 28.65
C GLY A 520 12.44 9.78 29.63
N ASP A 521 12.17 10.95 30.21
CA ASP A 521 11.04 11.15 31.12
C ASP A 521 9.68 11.24 30.41
N ASN A 522 9.66 11.52 29.09
CA ASN A 522 8.44 11.74 28.30
C ASN A 522 8.57 11.15 26.87
N LEU A 523 8.99 9.88 26.79
CA LEU A 523 9.22 9.16 25.53
C LEU A 523 7.97 9.06 24.65
N ALA A 524 6.78 9.00 25.27
CA ALA A 524 5.51 8.90 24.55
C ALA A 524 4.96 10.25 24.06
N ASN A 525 5.72 11.35 24.17
CA ASN A 525 5.27 12.67 23.75
C ASN A 525 5.49 12.87 22.24
N GLN A 526 4.51 13.49 21.57
CA GLN A 526 4.55 13.84 20.14
C GLN A 526 5.04 12.68 19.27
N TYR A 527 6.03 12.89 18.39
CA TYR A 527 6.47 11.86 17.44
C TYR A 527 7.28 10.74 18.11
N GLY A 528 7.72 10.92 19.37
CA GLY A 528 8.32 9.85 20.17
C GLY A 528 7.34 8.69 20.41
N SER A 529 6.03 8.97 20.41
CA SER A 529 5.00 7.92 20.50
C SER A 529 4.94 6.95 19.31
N TYR A 530 5.74 7.19 18.26
CA TYR A 530 5.76 6.38 17.04
C TYR A 530 7.14 5.82 16.69
N SER A 531 8.20 6.14 17.43
CA SER A 531 9.58 5.79 17.05
C SER A 531 10.39 5.01 18.08
N VAL A 532 10.05 5.06 19.37
CA VAL A 532 10.96 4.65 20.46
C VAL A 532 11.16 3.14 20.57
N LEU A 533 10.12 2.36 20.90
CA LEU A 533 10.20 0.89 20.93
C LEU A 533 10.04 0.34 19.51
N TRP A 534 9.04 0.84 18.80
CA TRP A 534 8.86 0.62 17.37
C TRP A 534 9.15 1.91 16.60
N PRO A 535 9.86 1.88 15.45
CA PRO A 535 10.68 0.79 14.97
C PRO A 535 12.12 0.82 15.51
N CYS A 536 12.53 1.88 16.23
CA CYS A 536 13.96 2.13 16.53
C CYS A 536 14.55 1.21 17.60
N ARG A 537 13.73 0.57 18.45
CA ARG A 537 14.17 -0.39 19.49
C ARG A 537 15.23 0.21 20.44
N LEU A 538 15.05 1.46 20.86
CA LEU A 538 16.06 2.18 21.66
C LEU A 538 16.18 1.70 23.11
N TYR A 539 15.12 1.07 23.64
CA TYR A 539 15.02 0.65 25.03
C TYR A 539 14.57 -0.81 25.14
N PRO A 540 14.88 -1.49 26.26
CA PRO A 540 14.29 -2.79 26.58
C PRO A 540 12.75 -2.76 26.54
N LEU A 541 12.15 -3.84 26.06
CA LEU A 541 10.71 -3.91 25.83
C LEU A 541 9.90 -4.28 27.08
N ASP A 542 10.52 -4.96 28.04
CA ASP A 542 9.85 -5.63 29.15
C ASP A 542 10.16 -5.03 30.53
N ASN A 543 11.04 -4.01 30.58
CA ASN A 543 11.45 -3.33 31.79
C ASN A 543 11.91 -1.89 31.52
N GLY A 544 12.14 -1.13 32.60
CA GLY A 544 12.63 0.24 32.52
C GLY A 544 11.57 1.27 32.12
N ARG A 545 12.02 2.49 31.84
CA ARG A 545 11.16 3.66 31.64
C ARG A 545 10.28 3.58 30.40
N ALA A 546 10.81 3.10 29.28
CA ALA A 546 10.06 3.00 28.03
C ALA A 546 8.93 1.97 28.18
N HIS A 547 9.25 0.78 28.69
CA HIS A 547 8.21 -0.21 29.06
C HIS A 547 7.14 0.40 29.96
N GLY A 548 7.53 1.12 31.02
CA GLY A 548 6.60 1.77 31.94
C GLY A 548 5.67 2.80 31.27
N GLN A 549 6.17 3.59 30.31
CA GLN A 549 5.40 4.61 29.61
C GLN A 549 4.49 4.05 28.50
N PHE A 550 4.87 2.94 27.87
CA PHE A 550 4.14 2.39 26.72
C PHE A 550 3.22 1.21 27.06
N ARG A 551 3.45 0.48 28.17
CA ARG A 551 2.68 -0.74 28.52
C ARG A 551 1.17 -0.52 28.69
N ASP A 552 0.75 0.69 29.04
CA ASP A 552 -0.66 1.03 29.26
C ASP A 552 -1.36 1.48 27.96
N ILE A 553 -0.64 1.58 26.84
CA ILE A 553 -1.23 1.83 25.53
C ILE A 553 -1.98 0.59 25.07
N GLY A 554 -3.31 0.64 25.16
CA GLY A 554 -4.20 -0.37 24.59
C GLY A 554 -4.49 -0.14 23.11
N GLY A 555 -5.50 -0.83 22.58
CA GLY A 555 -5.81 -0.71 21.16
C GLY A 555 -6.32 0.68 20.77
N GLN A 556 -6.00 1.12 19.56
CA GLN A 556 -6.31 2.44 19.00
C GLN A 556 -7.43 2.37 17.93
N GLU A 557 -8.15 3.47 17.76
CA GLU A 557 -9.13 3.67 16.69
C GLU A 557 -8.45 4.18 15.40
N PRO A 558 -9.01 3.92 14.22
CA PRO A 558 -8.56 4.55 12.98
C PRO A 558 -8.82 6.07 13.03
N GLY A 559 -7.79 6.84 13.40
CA GLY A 559 -7.83 8.31 13.50
C GLY A 559 -7.52 9.04 12.19
N GLY A 560 -7.30 10.36 12.27
CA GLY A 560 -6.70 11.14 11.18
C GLY A 560 -5.19 10.86 11.09
N TRP A 561 -4.66 10.80 9.87
CA TRP A 561 -3.34 10.21 9.58
C TRP A 561 -3.23 8.77 10.09
N ARG A 562 -3.74 7.84 9.27
CA ARG A 562 -4.04 6.44 9.64
C ARG A 562 -2.87 5.69 10.30
N TYR A 563 -1.65 5.96 9.87
CA TYR A 563 -0.44 5.29 10.35
C TYR A 563 -0.08 5.61 11.81
N PHE A 564 -0.48 6.76 12.36
CA PHE A 564 -0.09 7.14 13.73
C PHE A 564 -0.79 6.30 14.81
N ALA A 565 -2.07 5.98 14.62
CA ALA A 565 -2.79 5.09 15.52
C ALA A 565 -2.16 3.69 15.57
N LEU A 566 -1.74 3.19 14.40
CA LEU A 566 -1.07 1.90 14.25
C LEU A 566 0.33 1.90 14.89
N ALA A 567 1.16 2.90 14.60
CA ALA A 567 2.51 3.01 15.17
C ALA A 567 2.48 3.16 16.71
N LYS A 568 1.50 3.91 17.25
CA LYS A 568 1.29 4.03 18.70
C LYS A 568 0.88 2.71 19.33
N ALA A 569 -0.05 2.00 18.71
CA ALA A 569 -0.44 0.66 19.12
C ALA A 569 0.74 -0.32 19.09
N HIS A 570 1.64 -0.19 18.12
CA HIS A 570 2.85 -0.99 18.02
C HIS A 570 3.76 -0.79 19.23
N GLN A 571 3.92 0.44 19.75
CA GLN A 571 4.65 0.67 21.02
C GLN A 571 4.05 -0.16 22.17
N GLY A 572 2.73 -0.10 22.34
CA GLY A 572 2.00 -0.84 23.38
C GLY A 572 2.15 -2.35 23.25
N LEU A 573 2.08 -2.87 22.02
CA LEU A 573 2.28 -4.29 21.73
C LEU A 573 3.68 -4.75 22.16
N LEU A 574 4.72 -4.00 21.79
CA LEU A 574 6.09 -4.33 22.16
C LEU A 574 6.30 -4.24 23.67
N ALA A 575 5.68 -3.26 24.33
CA ALA A 575 5.66 -3.13 25.78
C ALA A 575 4.86 -4.23 26.52
N GLY A 576 4.21 -5.14 25.79
CA GLY A 576 3.50 -6.31 26.36
C GLY A 576 1.98 -6.18 26.42
N ASN A 577 1.40 -5.09 25.94
CA ASN A 577 -0.05 -4.93 25.89
C ASN A 577 -0.64 -5.67 24.69
N ARG A 578 -1.19 -6.87 24.94
CA ARG A 578 -1.85 -7.69 23.91
C ARG A 578 -2.97 -6.95 23.17
N GLN A 579 -3.77 -6.15 23.88
CA GLN A 579 -4.92 -5.44 23.31
C GLN A 579 -4.50 -4.31 22.36
N ALA A 580 -3.28 -3.77 22.51
CA ALA A 580 -2.71 -2.83 21.56
C ALA A 580 -2.63 -3.43 20.15
N GLY A 581 -2.27 -4.72 20.04
CA GLY A 581 -2.25 -5.46 18.79
C GLY A 581 -3.66 -5.71 18.23
N TYR A 582 -4.29 -6.80 18.67
CA TYR A 582 -5.57 -7.26 18.07
C TYR A 582 -6.70 -6.23 18.17
N GLY A 583 -6.75 -5.43 19.25
CA GLY A 583 -7.81 -4.45 19.44
C GLY A 583 -7.70 -3.31 18.42
N THR A 584 -6.49 -2.92 18.03
CA THR A 584 -6.30 -1.93 16.96
C THR A 584 -6.67 -2.53 15.61
N LEU A 585 -6.14 -3.73 15.31
CA LEU A 585 -6.34 -4.42 14.05
C LEU A 585 -7.82 -4.72 13.77
N GLN A 586 -8.57 -5.17 14.79
CA GLN A 586 -10.00 -5.42 14.66
C GLN A 586 -10.74 -4.17 14.16
N ARG A 587 -10.50 -3.00 14.78
CA ARG A 587 -11.17 -1.75 14.42
C ARG A 587 -10.78 -1.22 13.06
N HIS A 588 -9.52 -1.40 12.68
CA HIS A 588 -9.06 -1.02 11.34
C HIS A 588 -9.68 -1.93 10.27
N LEU A 589 -9.72 -3.25 10.50
CA LEU A 589 -10.37 -4.20 9.58
C LEU A 589 -11.91 -4.07 9.53
N GLU A 590 -12.53 -3.41 10.50
CA GLU A 590 -13.97 -3.07 10.50
C GLU A 590 -14.26 -1.76 9.73
N HIS A 591 -13.24 -0.92 9.47
CA HIS A 591 -13.36 0.32 8.73
C HIS A 591 -13.87 0.06 7.29
N GLU A 592 -14.73 0.94 6.78
CA GLU A 592 -15.40 0.74 5.49
C GLU A 592 -14.44 0.55 4.31
N GLN A 593 -13.36 1.33 4.26
CA GLN A 593 -12.34 1.26 3.20
C GLN A 593 -11.57 -0.07 3.20
N MET A 594 -11.50 -0.77 4.33
CA MET A 594 -10.81 -2.05 4.42
C MET A 594 -11.67 -3.23 3.94
N LYS A 595 -12.97 -3.04 3.73
CA LYS A 595 -13.88 -4.12 3.31
C LYS A 595 -13.57 -4.53 1.87
N GLY A 596 -13.40 -5.84 1.64
CA GLY A 596 -13.24 -6.43 0.32
C GLY A 596 -11.85 -6.25 -0.30
N TRP A 597 -11.27 -5.05 -0.24
CA TRP A 597 -10.01 -4.71 -0.91
C TRP A 597 -8.83 -4.45 0.03
N TYR A 598 -9.07 -4.21 1.32
CA TYR A 598 -8.01 -3.91 2.30
C TYR A 598 -7.11 -2.73 1.88
N ALA A 599 -7.70 -1.72 1.25
CA ALA A 599 -7.03 -0.50 0.81
C ALA A 599 -7.37 0.64 1.78
N PHE A 600 -6.36 1.20 2.44
CA PHE A 600 -6.55 2.27 3.41
C PHE A 600 -5.97 3.59 2.88
N ASP A 601 -6.67 4.69 3.13
CA ASP A 601 -6.20 6.02 2.75
C ASP A 601 -5.22 6.63 3.76
N GLU A 602 -4.81 7.88 3.51
CA GLU A 602 -4.05 8.67 4.48
C GLU A 602 -4.89 9.06 5.71
N GLY A 603 -6.23 9.16 5.59
CA GLY A 603 -7.12 9.61 6.65
C GLY A 603 -7.11 11.13 6.85
N GLY A 604 -6.65 11.87 5.84
CA GLY A 604 -6.48 13.32 5.85
C GLY A 604 -6.28 13.86 4.43
N LYS A 605 -5.93 15.14 4.31
CA LYS A 605 -5.63 15.75 3.01
C LYS A 605 -4.28 15.27 2.50
N SER A 606 -4.27 14.77 1.27
CA SER A 606 -3.10 14.29 0.56
C SER A 606 -2.61 15.24 -0.54
N GLY A 607 -1.37 15.06 -0.97
CA GLY A 607 -0.79 15.72 -2.13
C GLY A 607 -1.48 15.24 -3.41
N PRO A 608 -1.99 16.14 -4.27
CA PRO A 608 -2.82 15.76 -5.41
C PRO A 608 -2.05 15.11 -6.57
N GLY A 609 -0.71 15.14 -6.55
CA GLY A 609 0.12 14.51 -7.57
C GLY A 609 -0.27 14.95 -8.99
N GLY A 610 -0.55 13.97 -9.85
CA GLY A 610 -0.98 14.20 -11.25
C GLY A 610 -2.50 14.14 -11.51
N TRP A 611 -3.34 14.06 -10.46
CA TRP A 611 -4.79 13.83 -10.62
C TRP A 611 -5.55 14.97 -11.30
N ASP A 612 -5.05 16.20 -11.22
CA ASP A 612 -5.63 17.39 -11.85
C ASP A 612 -5.68 17.34 -13.39
N ARG A 613 -4.86 16.48 -14.00
CA ARG A 613 -4.79 16.25 -15.45
C ARG A 613 -5.76 15.18 -15.94
N LEU A 614 -6.37 14.44 -15.02
CA LEU A 614 -7.20 13.29 -15.34
C LEU A 614 -8.67 13.66 -15.39
N ARG A 615 -9.41 12.97 -16.25
CA ARG A 615 -10.87 13.06 -16.34
C ARG A 615 -11.47 12.00 -15.42
N THR A 616 -11.66 12.37 -14.17
CA THR A 616 -12.13 11.48 -13.11
C THR A 616 -13.05 12.21 -12.13
N THR A 617 -13.84 11.46 -11.37
CA THR A 617 -14.57 11.98 -10.20
C THR A 617 -13.80 11.76 -8.90
N TRP A 618 -12.66 11.04 -8.94
CA TRP A 618 -11.80 10.82 -7.79
C TRP A 618 -11.31 12.13 -7.20
N ASN A 619 -11.37 12.24 -5.87
CA ASN A 619 -10.75 13.35 -5.17
C ASN A 619 -9.24 13.13 -5.08
N GLY A 620 -8.48 13.76 -5.99
CA GLY A 620 -7.02 13.67 -6.01
C GLY A 620 -6.32 14.05 -4.70
N ASN A 621 -6.97 14.80 -3.79
CA ASN A 621 -6.42 15.09 -2.46
C ASN A 621 -6.57 13.93 -1.46
N ILE A 622 -6.80 12.71 -1.94
CA ILE A 622 -6.82 11.48 -1.13
C ILE A 622 -5.85 10.51 -1.79
N ALA A 623 -4.83 10.08 -1.04
CA ALA A 623 -3.92 9.02 -1.43
C ALA A 623 -4.51 7.67 -1.00
N MET A 624 -4.80 6.79 -1.96
CA MET A 624 -5.36 5.46 -1.71
C MET A 624 -4.86 4.43 -2.74
N PRO A 625 -4.33 3.27 -2.30
CA PRO A 625 -3.86 2.99 -0.95
C PRO A 625 -2.73 3.96 -0.52
N HIS A 626 -2.61 4.26 0.77
CA HIS A 626 -1.49 5.05 1.31
C HIS A 626 -0.42 4.11 1.87
N GLY A 627 0.78 4.14 1.28
CA GLY A 627 1.89 3.21 1.52
C GLY A 627 2.24 3.03 2.99
N TRP A 628 2.42 4.11 3.76
CA TRP A 628 2.73 3.97 5.20
C TRP A 628 1.55 3.42 6.00
N ALA A 629 0.31 3.78 5.66
CA ALA A 629 -0.86 3.37 6.42
C ALA A 629 -1.08 1.85 6.32
N ILE A 630 -1.02 1.33 5.09
CA ILE A 630 -1.11 -0.11 4.85
C ILE A 630 0.12 -0.83 5.41
N ALA A 631 1.31 -0.23 5.34
CA ALA A 631 2.53 -0.83 5.87
C ALA A 631 2.50 -1.02 7.37
N GLU A 632 2.13 0.01 8.14
CA GLU A 632 1.99 -0.10 9.59
C GLU A 632 0.95 -1.13 10.00
N LEU A 633 -0.18 -1.22 9.28
CA LEU A 633 -1.19 -2.24 9.57
C LEU A 633 -0.62 -3.64 9.37
N TRP A 634 0.07 -3.89 8.26
CA TRP A 634 0.69 -5.19 7.99
C TRP A 634 1.78 -5.54 9.00
N LEU A 635 2.64 -4.58 9.34
CA LEU A 635 3.73 -4.76 10.29
C LEU A 635 3.21 -5.02 11.71
N LEU A 636 2.14 -4.36 12.12
CA LEU A 636 1.45 -4.64 13.38
C LEU A 636 0.82 -6.04 13.38
N MET A 637 0.13 -6.45 12.30
CA MET A 637 -0.41 -7.82 12.16
C MET A 637 0.70 -8.85 12.29
N ARG A 638 1.82 -8.66 11.58
CA ARG A 638 2.97 -9.56 11.64
C ARG A 638 3.51 -9.66 13.06
N ASP A 639 3.75 -8.53 13.72
CA ASP A 639 4.34 -8.51 15.06
C ASP A 639 3.35 -8.99 16.14
N CYS A 640 2.03 -8.97 15.90
CA CYS A 640 1.07 -9.66 16.76
C CYS A 640 1.26 -11.18 16.76
N LEU A 641 1.65 -11.75 15.61
CA LEU A 641 1.90 -13.17 15.42
C LEU A 641 3.29 -13.57 15.95
N ALA A 642 4.34 -12.86 15.53
CA ALA A 642 5.69 -13.06 16.05
C ALA A 642 6.59 -11.84 15.81
N PHE A 643 7.48 -11.53 16.76
CA PHE A 643 8.49 -10.48 16.59
C PHE A 643 9.81 -10.75 17.32
N GLU A 644 10.89 -10.16 16.83
CA GLU A 644 12.24 -10.33 17.37
C GLU A 644 12.49 -9.44 18.59
N ASN A 645 13.10 -10.00 19.63
CA ASN A 645 13.53 -9.26 20.82
C ASN A 645 14.82 -9.87 21.40
N ASP A 646 15.89 -9.09 21.53
CA ASP A 646 17.16 -9.49 22.14
C ASP A 646 17.66 -10.89 21.74
N ARG A 647 17.77 -11.16 20.42
CA ARG A 647 18.16 -12.48 19.86
C ARG A 647 17.18 -13.63 20.19
N GLY A 648 16.00 -13.33 20.72
CA GLY A 648 14.87 -14.23 20.91
C GLY A 648 13.74 -13.94 19.94
N LEU A 649 12.76 -14.85 19.86
CA LEU A 649 11.53 -14.65 19.08
C LEU A 649 10.32 -14.71 20.01
N VAL A 650 9.57 -13.61 20.09
CA VAL A 650 8.31 -13.54 20.84
C VAL A 650 7.19 -14.09 19.97
N LEU A 651 6.34 -14.95 20.53
CA LEU A 651 5.25 -15.63 19.82
C LEU A 651 3.88 -15.25 20.39
N LEU A 652 2.92 -15.02 19.49
CA LEU A 652 1.48 -14.88 19.75
C LEU A 652 1.16 -13.80 20.80
N SER A 653 1.91 -12.70 20.78
CA SER A 653 1.86 -11.63 21.77
C SER A 653 0.64 -10.72 21.61
N GLY A 654 0.14 -10.56 20.38
CA GLY A 654 -0.87 -9.57 20.02
C GLY A 654 -2.14 -10.15 19.44
N ILE A 655 -2.36 -11.47 19.47
CA ILE A 655 -3.58 -12.11 18.93
C ILE A 655 -4.74 -12.11 19.95
N PRO A 656 -6.01 -12.19 19.49
CA PRO A 656 -7.18 -12.29 20.36
C PRO A 656 -7.12 -13.48 21.33
N PRO A 657 -7.46 -13.31 22.62
CA PRO A 657 -7.47 -14.42 23.59
C PRO A 657 -8.36 -15.61 23.18
N ALA A 658 -9.48 -15.35 22.50
CA ALA A 658 -10.40 -16.39 22.04
C ALA A 658 -9.79 -17.35 21.00
N TRP A 659 -8.69 -16.95 20.34
CA TRP A 659 -8.05 -17.79 19.32
C TRP A 659 -7.30 -18.98 19.92
N PHE A 660 -6.86 -18.90 21.18
CA PHE A 660 -6.13 -19.99 21.84
C PHE A 660 -7.02 -21.23 22.10
N THR A 661 -8.35 -21.06 22.08
CA THR A 661 -9.34 -22.13 22.25
C THR A 661 -10.18 -22.36 20.98
N TYR A 662 -9.86 -21.69 19.87
CA TYR A 662 -10.57 -21.86 18.61
C TYR A 662 -10.32 -23.25 18.03
N LYS A 663 -11.39 -24.01 17.79
CA LYS A 663 -11.37 -25.46 17.49
C LYS A 663 -10.42 -25.89 16.37
N ASP A 664 -10.25 -25.06 15.33
CA ASP A 664 -9.43 -25.42 14.15
C ASP A 664 -7.96 -25.02 14.34
N GLY A 665 -7.66 -24.23 15.38
CA GLY A 665 -6.32 -23.81 15.76
C GLY A 665 -5.82 -22.57 15.01
N ILE A 666 -4.50 -22.43 14.98
CA ILE A 666 -3.77 -21.34 14.31
C ILE A 666 -2.61 -21.99 13.56
N ARG A 667 -2.42 -21.63 12.29
CA ARG A 667 -1.26 -22.06 11.51
C ARG A 667 -0.59 -20.86 10.83
N ILE A 668 0.73 -20.85 10.94
CA ILE A 668 1.62 -19.89 10.30
C ILE A 668 2.69 -20.71 9.58
N GLU A 669 2.88 -20.49 8.29
CA GLU A 669 3.90 -21.15 7.50
C GLU A 669 4.76 -20.13 6.77
N GLY A 670 6.08 -20.30 6.86
CA GLY A 670 7.05 -19.54 6.08
C GLY A 670 7.33 -18.12 6.57
N LEU A 671 6.84 -17.70 7.75
CA LEU A 671 6.98 -16.34 8.25
C LEU A 671 8.47 -15.96 8.46
N PRO A 672 9.04 -15.01 7.71
CA PRO A 672 10.42 -14.59 7.87
C PRO A 672 10.69 -13.97 9.25
N THR A 673 11.85 -14.29 9.81
CA THR A 673 12.41 -13.68 11.02
C THR A 673 13.91 -13.46 10.84
N TYR A 674 14.56 -12.71 11.73
CA TYR A 674 16.03 -12.59 11.75
C TYR A 674 16.76 -13.92 11.95
N PHE A 675 16.04 -14.95 12.39
CA PHE A 675 16.60 -16.25 12.77
C PHE A 675 16.23 -17.37 11.80
N GLY A 676 15.62 -17.04 10.65
CA GLY A 676 15.07 -17.99 9.68
C GLY A 676 13.54 -17.94 9.60
N LYS A 677 12.95 -18.82 8.80
CA LYS A 677 11.50 -18.88 8.58
C LYS A 677 10.83 -19.69 9.69
N LEU A 678 9.78 -19.12 10.29
CA LEU A 678 8.94 -19.75 11.30
C LEU A 678 7.78 -20.48 10.64
N ASN A 679 7.64 -21.76 10.99
CA ASN A 679 6.38 -22.48 10.90
C ASN A 679 5.86 -22.70 12.32
N LEU A 680 4.59 -22.37 12.57
CA LEU A 680 3.94 -22.49 13.87
C LEU A 680 2.57 -23.15 13.68
N LEU A 681 2.29 -24.18 14.46
CA LEU A 681 0.96 -24.79 14.54
C LEU A 681 0.49 -24.81 16.00
N TRP A 682 -0.60 -24.11 16.28
CA TRP A 682 -1.32 -24.21 17.54
C TRP A 682 -2.54 -25.10 17.36
N LYS A 683 -2.60 -26.23 18.06
CA LYS A 683 -3.70 -27.18 17.98
C LYS A 683 -4.39 -27.31 19.35
N PRO A 684 -5.64 -26.88 19.51
CA PRO A 684 -6.38 -27.08 20.75
C PRO A 684 -6.53 -28.56 21.09
N THR A 685 -6.54 -28.86 22.38
CA THR A 685 -6.80 -30.18 22.95
C THR A 685 -7.88 -30.08 24.03
N GLN A 686 -8.31 -31.21 24.58
CA GLN A 686 -9.23 -31.20 25.71
C GLN A 686 -8.53 -30.57 26.94
N GLY A 687 -8.95 -29.35 27.32
CA GLY A 687 -8.41 -28.63 28.47
C GLY A 687 -7.05 -27.97 28.21
N GLY A 688 -6.67 -27.72 26.96
CA GLY A 688 -5.35 -27.16 26.65
C GLY A 688 -5.07 -27.01 25.16
N ALA A 689 -3.79 -27.06 24.80
CA ALA A 689 -3.32 -27.06 23.41
C ALA A 689 -1.94 -27.70 23.26
N THR A 690 -1.58 -28.04 22.03
CA THR A 690 -0.21 -28.33 21.63
C THR A 690 0.28 -27.23 20.69
N LEU A 691 1.48 -26.71 20.94
CA LEU A 691 2.20 -25.80 20.04
C LEU A 691 3.35 -26.58 19.38
N SER A 692 3.37 -26.61 18.04
CA SER A 692 4.48 -27.14 17.24
C SER A 692 5.24 -26.00 16.57
N LEU A 693 6.57 -26.06 16.61
CA LEU A 693 7.49 -25.08 16.04
C LEU A 693 8.42 -25.78 15.02
N ASP A 694 8.39 -25.30 13.79
CA ASP A 694 9.21 -25.81 12.69
C ASP A 694 9.73 -24.71 11.75
N GLY A 695 10.36 -25.11 10.65
CA GLY A 695 11.01 -24.22 9.68
C GLY A 695 12.52 -24.13 9.92
N THR A 696 13.11 -23.03 9.45
CA THR A 696 14.55 -22.77 9.62
C THR A 696 14.87 -21.87 10.82
N VAL A 697 13.84 -21.40 11.52
CA VAL A 697 13.91 -20.50 12.67
C VAL A 697 14.74 -21.06 13.83
N LYS A 698 15.76 -20.32 14.26
CA LYS A 698 16.68 -20.70 15.35
C LYS A 698 17.10 -19.49 16.20
N PRO A 699 16.20 -18.90 17.00
CA PRO A 699 16.53 -17.76 17.85
C PRO A 699 17.55 -18.17 18.92
N PRO A 700 18.73 -17.53 19.01
CA PRO A 700 19.75 -17.87 20.01
C PRO A 700 19.26 -17.89 21.45
N ASN A 701 18.37 -16.97 21.81
CA ASN A 701 17.81 -16.86 23.16
C ASN A 701 16.46 -17.60 23.31
N GLY A 702 16.07 -18.39 22.30
CA GLY A 702 14.85 -19.19 22.36
C GLY A 702 13.59 -18.42 21.97
N PHE A 703 12.44 -19.03 22.30
CA PHE A 703 11.12 -18.49 21.98
C PHE A 703 10.43 -18.01 23.25
N LEU A 704 9.96 -16.78 23.27
CA LEU A 704 9.11 -16.27 24.35
C LEU A 704 7.64 -16.47 23.96
N LEU A 705 7.01 -17.53 24.48
CA LEU A 705 5.60 -17.78 24.29
C LEU A 705 4.77 -16.89 25.23
N ARG A 706 3.90 -16.05 24.66
CA ARG A 706 2.97 -15.21 25.43
C ARG A 706 1.54 -15.75 25.31
N LEU A 707 0.96 -16.13 26.44
CA LEU A 707 -0.42 -16.59 26.59
C LEU A 707 -1.25 -15.55 27.38
N PRO A 708 -2.56 -15.43 27.15
CA PRO A 708 -3.43 -14.64 28.02
C PRO A 708 -3.38 -15.15 29.46
N GLU A 709 -3.26 -14.22 30.42
CA GLU A 709 -3.23 -14.56 31.85
C GLU A 709 -4.49 -15.31 32.29
N SER A 710 -5.64 -14.99 31.68
CA SER A 710 -6.93 -15.63 31.95
C SER A 710 -7.00 -17.11 31.60
N LEU A 711 -6.00 -17.67 30.91
CA LEU A 711 -5.91 -19.12 30.65
C LEU A 711 -5.27 -19.89 31.80
N GLU A 712 -4.62 -19.21 32.74
CA GLU A 712 -3.91 -19.82 33.88
C GLU A 712 -3.09 -21.05 33.46
N ALA A 713 -2.31 -20.87 32.39
CA ALA A 713 -1.72 -21.95 31.64
C ALA A 713 -0.53 -22.59 32.36
N THR A 714 -0.44 -23.92 32.30
CA THR A 714 0.75 -24.70 32.63
C THR A 714 1.42 -25.19 31.35
N VAL A 715 2.69 -24.85 31.16
CA VAL A 715 3.47 -25.19 29.96
C VAL A 715 4.47 -26.29 30.26
N THR A 716 4.50 -27.32 29.42
CA THR A 716 5.37 -28.50 29.56
C THR A 716 6.10 -28.78 28.24
N VAL A 717 7.41 -29.02 28.32
CA VAL A 717 8.25 -29.42 27.18
C VAL A 717 9.00 -30.69 27.57
N ASN A 718 8.94 -31.73 26.75
CA ASN A 718 9.58 -33.04 27.03
C ASN A 718 9.25 -33.58 28.44
N GLY A 719 8.00 -33.44 28.88
CA GLY A 719 7.54 -33.88 30.19
C GLY A 719 7.98 -33.02 31.39
N ARG A 720 8.68 -31.90 31.17
CA ARG A 720 9.09 -30.96 32.23
C ARG A 720 8.30 -29.67 32.17
N THR A 721 7.74 -29.26 33.31
CA THR A 721 7.06 -27.97 33.45
C THR A 721 8.07 -26.83 33.29
N ILE A 722 7.74 -25.87 32.43
CA ILE A 722 8.49 -24.65 32.22
C ILE A 722 7.94 -23.59 33.18
N PRO A 723 8.76 -23.01 34.08
CA PRO A 723 8.29 -21.96 34.96
C PRO A 723 7.95 -20.72 34.14
N ALA A 724 6.85 -20.05 34.52
CA ALA A 724 6.50 -18.76 33.96
C ALA A 724 7.51 -17.71 34.42
N MET A 725 8.00 -16.87 33.51
CA MET A 725 8.86 -15.72 33.86
C MET A 725 8.05 -14.63 34.58
N LYS A 726 6.81 -14.45 34.11
CA LYS A 726 5.72 -13.69 34.71
C LYS A 726 4.40 -14.27 34.19
N ALA A 727 3.26 -13.80 34.69
CA ALA A 727 1.95 -14.34 34.31
C ALA A 727 1.80 -14.41 32.77
N GLY A 728 1.51 -15.60 32.26
CA GLY A 728 1.33 -15.84 30.82
C GLY A 728 2.59 -15.89 29.96
N GLU A 729 3.80 -15.71 30.50
CA GLU A 729 5.06 -15.69 29.72
C GLU A 729 5.98 -16.87 30.01
N PHE A 730 6.38 -17.60 28.97
CA PHE A 730 7.20 -18.81 29.07
C PHE A 730 8.36 -18.78 28.09
N LEU A 731 9.59 -18.90 28.60
CA LEU A 731 10.79 -18.99 27.78
C LEU A 731 11.08 -20.43 27.39
N LEU A 732 10.92 -20.71 26.09
CA LEU A 732 11.19 -22.00 25.47
C LEU A 732 12.61 -22.01 24.91
N GLN A 733 13.32 -23.12 25.05
CA GLN A 733 14.70 -23.25 24.58
C GLN A 733 14.79 -23.18 23.03
N PRO A 734 15.93 -22.77 22.43
CA PRO A 734 16.11 -22.60 20.99
C PRO A 734 15.76 -23.81 20.10
N HIS A 735 15.77 -25.02 20.65
CA HIS A 735 15.50 -26.26 19.91
C HIS A 735 14.14 -26.88 20.24
N THR A 736 13.27 -26.12 20.92
CA THR A 736 11.91 -26.58 21.23
C THR A 736 11.13 -26.80 19.94
N ARG A 737 10.56 -28.00 19.79
CA ARG A 737 9.76 -28.40 18.63
C ARG A 737 8.29 -28.59 18.97
N GLU A 738 8.02 -29.12 20.15
CA GLU A 738 6.67 -29.37 20.63
C GLU A 738 6.54 -28.90 22.07
N VAL A 739 5.40 -28.28 22.38
CA VAL A 739 5.05 -27.74 23.69
C VAL A 739 3.63 -28.17 24.00
N HIS A 740 3.41 -28.72 25.19
CA HIS A 740 2.09 -29.03 25.70
C HIS A 740 1.64 -27.95 26.68
N ILE A 741 0.43 -27.45 26.51
CA ILE A 741 -0.17 -26.41 27.32
C ILE A 741 -1.45 -26.97 27.93
N SER A 742 -1.63 -26.84 29.24
CA SER A 742 -2.88 -27.15 29.94
C SER A 742 -3.46 -25.87 30.52
N PHE A 743 -4.76 -25.66 30.37
CA PHE A 743 -5.47 -24.52 30.95
C PHE A 743 -6.12 -24.93 32.27
N SER A 744 -6.12 -24.02 33.25
CA SER A 744 -6.92 -24.23 34.45
C SER A 744 -8.40 -24.02 34.10
N LYS A 745 -9.28 -24.79 34.76
CA LYS A 745 -10.73 -24.81 34.47
C LYS A 745 -11.44 -23.57 34.95
#